data_AF-A0A933WN03-F1
#
_entry.id   AF-A0A933WN03-F1
#
_cell.length_a   1.000
_cell.length_b   1.000
_cell.length_c   1.000
_cell.angle_alpha   90.00
_cell.angle_beta   90.00
_cell.angle_gamma   90.00
#
_symmetry.space_group_name_H-M   'P 1'
#
loop_
_entity.id
_entity.type
_entity.pdbx_description
1 polymer ?
#
loop_
_entity_poly.entity_id
_entity_poly.type
_entity_poly.pdbx_seq_one_letter_code
_entity_poly.pdbx_strand_id
1 'polypeptide(L)'
;MSFKSGIARCVVLLTISYQLTMASAFALEVSQKRDCVVCHVTWMDDFRTGKETLIKWQPGNTLKKDTQGLESSEEICYSCHDGYVNDSRYIVWKYNRHKTFVVPSKNITVPSTLPLSVKNEIYCGTCHSAHGLGAAAHDNTGATYVYRLPNVNSSLCKMCHRNEAAYRSSNSHPVDVVAAKLPDKLFAMGSKKATDKNMVICESCHKVHGARGDKLLVINNKNSELCATCHEKQGSLITTKHDLRQTLPEEKNIKQQALSESGPCSACHIPHNAGGRKLWARKLNPGNPAAQMCLTCHEEGSAYKTKRIGKYSHPINVAGLKENMPTVLPLFLEDGTKEPDGKVQCFTCHDIHQWDPESPDNKGDKGIEGDASNSFLRVSNSTASNLCMQCHTDKKQVLTSDHNLEVTAPDEKNIQGFTPQASGPCGACHIPHNAGGEHLWAKKASGGKDFVTEWCFSCHNKNGAAKAKLTGEIYHPVDVTLDKFNISTTLPLYDKNGNKTQRGRMVCITCHDPHVWNPANPVTGYVNKNLEGDASNSFLRRAASPFSDLCETCHKDKAFIDGTDHDLNITAPQSKNLLGQTPKESGQCGVCHLVHNSPNKLKLWARSYGQISENESIMNSLCIGCHSKGNIAEKKIPPVATHPERKLINNILRSNRLAIDYTPIYDKNGREVNVGNISCPSCHNAHQWSPLAKQKGAGKNLEGDVTTSFLRNVSYNNICIDCHGLDALFRYKYFHDPHERVETARTPTPAKKR
;
A
#
# COMPACT_ATOMS: atom_id res chain seq x y z
N MET A 1 -66.51 -25.92 57.49
CA MET A 1 -66.42 -25.00 58.64
C MET A 1 -67.35 -23.82 58.36
N SER A 2 -68.57 -23.86 58.89
CA SER A 2 -68.98 -23.23 60.17
C SER A 2 -69.05 -21.70 60.04
N PHE A 3 -70.12 -20.96 60.35
CA PHE A 3 -71.55 -21.17 60.60
C PHE A 3 -72.10 -19.77 60.94
N LYS A 4 -73.42 -19.59 60.84
CA LYS A 4 -74.27 -18.57 61.51
C LYS A 4 -74.27 -17.17 60.90
N SER A 5 -75.37 -16.61 60.37
CA SER A 5 -76.80 -16.60 60.74
C SER A 5 -77.13 -15.80 62.01
N GLY A 6 -78.13 -14.90 61.88
CA GLY A 6 -78.75 -14.14 62.96
C GLY A 6 -79.40 -12.84 62.43
N ILE A 7 -80.65 -12.81 61.93
CA ILE A 7 -81.93 -12.72 62.71
C ILE A 7 -82.05 -11.32 63.34
N ALA A 8 -83.10 -10.49 63.26
CA ALA A 8 -84.52 -10.50 62.87
C ALA A 8 -84.96 -9.00 62.82
N ARG A 9 -86.15 -8.51 62.43
CA ARG A 9 -87.50 -8.88 62.87
C ARG A 9 -88.53 -7.92 62.23
N CYS A 10 -89.76 -8.41 62.13
CA CYS A 10 -91.03 -7.66 62.28
C CYS A 10 -91.51 -6.72 61.15
N VAL A 11 -92.80 -6.62 60.77
CA VAL A 11 -94.04 -7.37 61.07
C VAL A 11 -95.18 -6.76 60.20
N VAL A 12 -96.20 -7.57 59.86
CA VAL A 12 -97.63 -7.22 59.63
C VAL A 12 -98.10 -6.68 58.26
N LEU A 13 -98.87 -7.57 57.61
CA LEU A 13 -100.21 -7.43 56.98
C LEU A 13 -100.53 -6.19 56.13
N LEU A 14 -100.84 -6.40 54.84
CA LEU A 14 -102.22 -6.39 54.33
C LEU A 14 -102.26 -6.76 52.84
N THR A 15 -103.19 -7.64 52.50
CA THR A 15 -103.69 -7.99 51.18
C THR A 15 -104.46 -6.84 50.53
N ILE A 16 -104.25 -6.55 49.25
CA ILE A 16 -105.26 -6.07 48.28
C ILE A 16 -104.78 -6.39 46.86
N SER A 17 -105.66 -7.05 46.11
CA SER A 17 -105.56 -7.40 44.69
C SER A 17 -105.50 -6.15 43.81
N TYR A 18 -104.57 -6.08 42.86
CA TYR A 18 -104.58 -5.05 41.81
C TYR A 18 -104.35 -5.65 40.42
N GLN A 19 -105.20 -5.23 39.50
CA GLN A 19 -105.22 -5.61 38.09
C GLN A 19 -103.93 -5.19 37.39
N LEU A 20 -103.47 -6.06 36.47
CA LEU A 20 -102.39 -5.78 35.53
C LEU A 20 -102.79 -4.63 34.59
N THR A 21 -102.02 -3.55 34.60
CA THR A 21 -101.81 -2.69 33.43
C THR A 21 -100.44 -2.98 32.85
N MET A 22 -100.42 -3.60 31.68
CA MET A 22 -99.23 -3.74 30.82
C MET A 22 -98.73 -2.36 30.40
N ALA A 23 -97.66 -1.88 31.01
CA ALA A 23 -96.81 -0.87 30.40
C ALA A 23 -95.75 -1.60 29.57
N SER A 24 -95.87 -1.50 28.25
CA SER A 24 -94.87 -1.97 27.29
C SER A 24 -93.58 -1.16 27.46
N ALA A 25 -92.70 -1.60 28.36
CA ALA A 25 -91.31 -1.23 28.29
C ALA A 25 -90.73 -1.88 27.03
N PHE A 26 -90.61 -1.11 25.95
CA PHE A 26 -89.76 -1.49 24.82
C PHE A 26 -88.35 -1.66 25.38
N ALA A 27 -87.96 -2.91 25.61
CA ALA A 27 -86.57 -3.27 25.75
C ALA A 27 -85.88 -2.85 24.45
N LEU A 28 -85.07 -1.78 24.50
CA LEU A 28 -84.07 -1.50 23.49
C LEU A 28 -83.11 -2.68 23.51
N GLU A 29 -83.37 -3.68 22.67
CA GLU A 29 -82.37 -4.68 22.30
C GLU A 29 -81.15 -3.90 21.80
N VAL A 30 -80.06 -3.94 22.57
CA VAL A 30 -78.74 -3.49 22.10
C VAL A 30 -78.30 -4.49 21.06
N SER A 31 -78.78 -4.29 19.84
CA SER A 31 -78.42 -5.08 18.68
C SER A 31 -76.95 -4.85 18.37
N GLN A 32 -76.14 -5.92 18.35
CA GLN A 32 -74.75 -5.92 17.86
C GLN A 32 -74.62 -5.34 16.43
N LYS A 33 -75.73 -5.11 15.72
CA LYS A 33 -75.76 -4.41 14.43
C LYS A 33 -75.38 -2.92 14.52
N ARG A 34 -75.54 -2.24 15.67
CA ARG A 34 -75.21 -0.79 15.78
C ARG A 34 -73.71 -0.50 15.63
N ASP A 35 -72.85 -1.36 16.16
CA ASP A 35 -71.40 -1.13 16.10
C ASP A 35 -70.82 -1.41 14.71
N CYS A 36 -71.35 -2.41 14.01
CA CYS A 36 -70.96 -2.73 12.63
C CYS A 36 -71.32 -1.63 11.64
N VAL A 37 -72.39 -0.86 11.91
CA VAL A 37 -72.90 0.22 11.06
C VAL A 37 -71.95 1.42 10.98
N VAL A 38 -71.11 1.63 12.00
CA VAL A 38 -70.08 2.69 12.00
C VAL A 38 -69.18 2.57 10.78
N CYS A 39 -68.86 1.33 10.40
CA CYS A 39 -68.11 1.03 9.19
C CYS A 39 -69.07 0.73 8.04
N HIS A 40 -70.00 -0.22 8.23
CA HIS A 40 -70.92 -0.72 7.22
C HIS A 40 -72.25 0.04 7.21
N VAL A 41 -72.22 1.34 6.92
CA VAL A 41 -73.43 2.20 6.88
C VAL A 41 -74.50 1.67 5.91
N THR A 42 -74.09 0.93 4.89
CA THR A 42 -74.97 0.28 3.90
C THR A 42 -75.73 -0.94 4.45
N TRP A 43 -75.37 -1.43 5.63
CA TRP A 43 -76.03 -2.56 6.30
C TRP A 43 -77.24 -2.13 7.15
N MET A 44 -77.48 -0.82 7.34
CA MET A 44 -78.73 -0.37 7.96
C MET A 44 -79.87 -0.39 6.95
N ASP A 45 -80.98 -1.01 7.34
CA ASP A 45 -82.21 -0.99 6.55
C ASP A 45 -82.74 0.45 6.34
N ASP A 46 -82.50 1.36 7.30
CA ASP A 46 -82.85 2.78 7.21
C ASP A 46 -82.17 3.51 6.04
N PHE A 47 -81.00 3.04 5.61
CA PHE A 47 -80.27 3.57 4.45
C PHE A 47 -80.50 2.74 3.17
N ARG A 48 -81.16 1.57 3.25
CA ARG A 48 -81.52 0.72 2.10
C ARG A 48 -82.93 1.04 1.61
N THR A 49 -83.12 2.23 1.04
CA THR A 49 -84.42 2.58 0.45
C THR A 49 -84.55 2.01 -0.97
N GLY A 50 -85.69 1.40 -1.32
CA GLY A 50 -86.01 1.01 -2.70
C GLY A 50 -86.29 2.18 -3.66
N LYS A 51 -85.90 3.41 -3.29
CA LYS A 51 -86.09 4.64 -4.07
C LYS A 51 -84.80 4.98 -4.80
N GLU A 52 -84.91 5.38 -6.06
CA GLU A 52 -83.79 5.90 -6.83
C GLU A 52 -83.24 7.17 -6.16
N THR A 53 -81.92 7.26 -5.99
CA THR A 53 -81.28 8.39 -5.31
C THR A 53 -81.43 9.65 -6.16
N LEU A 54 -81.89 10.75 -5.56
CA LEU A 54 -82.03 12.06 -6.24
C LEU A 54 -80.70 12.58 -6.82
N ILE A 55 -79.58 12.09 -6.27
CA ILE A 55 -78.24 12.28 -6.80
C ILE A 55 -77.85 10.97 -7.48
N LYS A 56 -77.47 11.02 -8.76
CA LYS A 56 -76.96 9.84 -9.48
C LYS A 56 -75.77 9.28 -8.70
N TRP A 57 -75.90 8.06 -8.18
CA TRP A 57 -74.79 7.40 -7.48
C TRP A 57 -73.62 7.24 -8.45
N GLN A 58 -72.57 8.00 -8.20
CA GLN A 58 -71.30 7.80 -8.88
C GLN A 58 -70.45 6.92 -7.97
N PRO A 59 -70.09 5.69 -8.38
CA PRO A 59 -69.16 4.89 -7.59
C PRO A 59 -67.91 5.72 -7.33
N GLY A 60 -67.60 5.96 -6.06
CA GLY A 60 -66.32 6.52 -5.67
C GLY A 60 -65.18 5.63 -6.17
N ASN A 61 -63.95 6.15 -6.17
CA ASN A 61 -62.77 5.40 -6.62
C ASN A 61 -62.49 4.14 -5.75
N THR A 62 -63.17 4.01 -4.61
CA THR A 62 -63.05 2.93 -3.65
C THR A 62 -64.25 1.98 -3.70
N LEU A 63 -64.18 1.01 -4.60
CA LEU A 63 -64.86 -0.28 -4.46
C LEU A 63 -63.75 -1.33 -4.47
N LYS A 64 -63.76 -2.28 -3.54
CA LYS A 64 -62.79 -3.39 -3.58
C LYS A 64 -63.18 -4.34 -4.72
N LYS A 65 -62.20 -4.76 -5.53
CA LYS A 65 -62.44 -5.70 -6.64
C LYS A 65 -63.21 -6.92 -6.10
N ASP A 66 -64.33 -7.23 -6.75
CA ASP A 66 -65.22 -8.35 -6.43
C ASP A 66 -65.96 -8.27 -5.07
N THR A 67 -66.12 -7.07 -4.49
CA THR A 67 -66.94 -6.84 -3.27
C THR A 67 -67.66 -5.49 -3.27
N GLN A 68 -68.80 -5.39 -2.57
CA GLN A 68 -69.48 -4.11 -2.28
C GLN A 68 -68.94 -3.54 -0.96
N GLY A 69 -68.54 -2.25 -0.94
CA GLY A 69 -68.17 -1.62 0.32
C GLY A 69 -67.57 -0.21 0.25
N LEU A 70 -68.14 0.73 1.03
CA LEU A 70 -67.64 2.10 1.28
C LEU A 70 -66.70 2.14 2.50
N GLU A 71 -66.54 1.05 3.23
CA GLU A 71 -65.98 1.00 4.59
C GLU A 71 -64.46 1.16 4.64
N SER A 72 -63.83 1.11 3.47
CA SER A 72 -62.40 1.36 3.29
C SER A 72 -62.14 2.57 2.40
N SER A 73 -63.15 3.44 2.23
CA SER A 73 -63.02 4.74 1.59
C SER A 73 -62.19 5.70 2.46
N GLU A 74 -61.59 6.71 1.84
CA GLU A 74 -60.81 7.71 2.56
C GLU A 74 -61.71 8.51 3.51
N GLU A 75 -62.97 8.74 3.15
CA GLU A 75 -63.97 9.47 3.92
C GLU A 75 -64.33 8.76 5.24
N ILE A 76 -64.53 7.43 5.20
CA ILE A 76 -64.80 6.62 6.40
C ILE A 76 -63.55 6.55 7.30
N CYS A 77 -62.35 6.46 6.70
CA CYS A 77 -61.12 6.54 7.49
C CYS A 77 -60.97 7.94 8.10
N TYR A 78 -61.30 8.99 7.37
CA TYR A 78 -61.18 10.36 7.83
C TYR A 78 -62.14 10.67 8.99
N SER A 79 -63.39 10.20 8.96
CA SER A 79 -64.38 10.45 10.03
C SER A 79 -63.98 9.92 11.41
N CYS A 80 -63.14 8.89 11.47
CA CYS A 80 -62.54 8.43 12.74
C CYS A 80 -61.26 9.22 13.09
N HIS A 81 -60.53 9.67 12.08
CA HIS A 81 -59.23 10.31 12.25
C HIS A 81 -59.28 11.85 12.34
N ASP A 82 -60.46 12.45 12.13
CA ASP A 82 -60.69 13.90 12.05
C ASP A 82 -60.64 14.65 13.40
N GLY A 83 -60.47 13.90 14.49
CA GLY A 83 -60.46 14.41 15.85
C GLY A 83 -61.67 14.00 16.69
N TYR A 84 -62.71 13.42 16.07
CA TYR A 84 -63.87 12.92 16.81
C TYR A 84 -63.55 11.64 17.60
N VAL A 85 -62.94 10.64 16.95
CA VAL A 85 -62.47 9.40 17.64
C VAL A 85 -61.01 9.53 18.06
N ASN A 86 -60.13 9.92 17.14
CA ASN A 86 -58.73 10.20 17.44
C ASN A 86 -58.15 11.17 16.41
N ASP A 87 -57.65 12.35 16.82
CA ASP A 87 -57.02 13.26 15.86
C ASP A 87 -55.65 12.73 15.45
N SER A 88 -55.57 12.23 14.22
CA SER A 88 -54.32 11.81 13.60
C SER A 88 -54.20 12.29 12.16
N ARG A 89 -54.93 13.36 11.83
CA ARG A 89 -54.80 14.11 10.57
C ARG A 89 -53.35 14.53 10.32
N TYR A 90 -52.68 14.96 11.39
CA TYR A 90 -51.28 15.38 11.34
C TYR A 90 -50.29 14.23 11.04
N ILE A 91 -50.70 12.98 11.27
CA ILE A 91 -49.91 11.79 10.98
C ILE A 91 -50.19 11.29 9.57
N VAL A 92 -51.46 11.21 9.16
CA VAL A 92 -51.84 10.51 7.93
C VAL A 92 -52.03 11.45 6.73
N TRP A 93 -52.50 12.68 6.93
CA TRP A 93 -52.87 13.62 5.86
C TRP A 93 -51.97 14.86 5.73
N LYS A 94 -51.24 15.28 6.78
CA LYS A 94 -50.49 16.56 6.77
C LYS A 94 -49.20 16.56 5.95
N TYR A 95 -48.43 15.47 5.93
CA TYR A 95 -47.17 15.37 5.18
C TYR A 95 -47.25 14.26 4.12
N ASN A 96 -46.10 13.81 3.61
CA ASN A 96 -46.06 12.78 2.60
C ASN A 96 -46.64 11.47 3.14
N ARG A 97 -47.48 10.84 2.32
CA ARG A 97 -48.09 9.54 2.60
C ARG A 97 -47.94 8.63 1.38
N HIS A 98 -47.98 7.33 1.61
CA HIS A 98 -48.05 6.36 0.53
C HIS A 98 -49.24 6.70 -0.38
N LYS A 99 -48.99 6.79 -1.68
CA LYS A 99 -50.02 7.20 -2.63
C LYS A 99 -51.13 6.14 -2.68
N THR A 100 -52.36 6.60 -2.54
CA THR A 100 -53.59 5.84 -2.71
C THR A 100 -54.30 6.33 -3.97
N PHE A 101 -55.26 5.53 -4.46
CA PHE A 101 -55.98 5.75 -5.72
C PHE A 101 -55.05 5.88 -6.92
N VAL A 102 -53.99 5.07 -6.91
CA VAL A 102 -53.03 4.97 -8.00
C VAL A 102 -52.83 3.50 -8.37
N VAL A 103 -52.75 3.23 -9.67
CA VAL A 103 -52.41 1.89 -10.18
C VAL A 103 -50.95 1.61 -9.81
N PRO A 104 -50.63 0.46 -9.19
CA PRO A 104 -49.24 0.08 -8.91
C PRO A 104 -48.38 0.14 -10.18
N SER A 105 -47.19 0.72 -10.07
CA SER A 105 -46.23 0.72 -11.19
C SER A 105 -45.79 -0.71 -11.53
N LYS A 106 -45.28 -0.90 -12.75
CA LYS A 106 -44.69 -2.18 -13.20
C LYS A 106 -43.56 -2.72 -12.32
N ASN A 107 -42.95 -1.88 -11.48
CA ASN A 107 -41.86 -2.27 -10.59
C ASN A 107 -42.34 -2.82 -9.24
N ILE A 108 -43.65 -2.84 -8.99
CA ILE A 108 -44.27 -3.29 -7.74
C ILE A 108 -45.13 -4.52 -8.00
N THR A 109 -45.05 -5.52 -7.13
CA THR A 109 -45.87 -6.73 -7.21
C THR A 109 -46.81 -6.80 -6.03
N VAL A 110 -48.09 -6.48 -6.23
CA VAL A 110 -49.09 -6.58 -5.15
C VAL A 110 -49.61 -8.03 -5.10
N PRO A 111 -49.44 -8.75 -3.98
CA PRO A 111 -49.98 -10.11 -3.84
C PRO A 111 -51.51 -10.08 -3.73
N SER A 112 -52.17 -11.16 -4.15
CA SER A 112 -53.64 -11.28 -4.13
C SER A 112 -54.26 -11.16 -2.73
N THR A 113 -53.48 -11.39 -1.67
CA THR A 113 -53.89 -11.18 -0.27
C THR A 113 -54.08 -9.71 0.10
N LEU A 114 -53.52 -8.78 -0.68
CA LEU A 114 -53.69 -7.35 -0.53
C LEU A 114 -54.61 -6.85 -1.66
N PRO A 115 -55.89 -6.59 -1.37
CA PRO A 115 -56.86 -6.30 -2.43
C PRO A 115 -56.63 -4.91 -3.02
N LEU A 116 -56.84 -4.81 -4.33
CA LEU A 116 -56.89 -3.54 -5.06
C LEU A 116 -58.34 -3.08 -5.23
N SER A 117 -58.53 -1.83 -5.63
CA SER A 117 -59.84 -1.32 -6.02
C SER A 117 -60.34 -2.01 -7.30
N VAL A 118 -61.61 -1.82 -7.67
CA VAL A 118 -62.19 -2.24 -8.95
C VAL A 118 -61.46 -1.65 -10.16
N LYS A 119 -60.75 -0.52 -9.97
CA LYS A 119 -59.88 0.11 -10.98
C LYS A 119 -58.44 -0.42 -10.95
N ASN A 120 -58.17 -1.46 -10.16
CA ASN A 120 -56.84 -2.02 -9.88
C ASN A 120 -55.88 -1.02 -9.20
N GLU A 121 -56.41 -0.10 -8.38
CA GLU A 121 -55.61 0.90 -7.66
C GLU A 121 -55.32 0.46 -6.22
N ILE A 122 -54.19 0.90 -5.66
CA ILE A 122 -53.91 0.80 -4.22
C ILE A 122 -54.82 1.79 -3.48
N TYR A 123 -55.46 1.38 -2.40
CA TYR A 123 -56.30 2.25 -1.56
C TYR A 123 -56.10 1.90 -0.08
N CYS A 124 -56.76 2.62 0.83
CA CYS A 124 -56.61 2.41 2.27
C CYS A 124 -56.84 0.94 2.69
N GLY A 125 -57.89 0.30 2.15
CA GLY A 125 -58.23 -1.09 2.45
C GLY A 125 -57.29 -2.15 1.85
N THR A 126 -56.34 -1.77 0.99
CA THR A 126 -55.25 -2.65 0.54
C THR A 126 -54.39 -3.03 1.75
N CYS A 127 -54.02 -2.06 2.57
CA CYS A 127 -53.18 -2.26 3.76
C CYS A 127 -54.01 -2.37 5.04
N HIS A 128 -55.19 -1.75 5.08
CA HIS A 128 -56.03 -1.68 6.26
C HIS A 128 -57.24 -2.62 6.21
N SER A 129 -57.59 -3.19 7.36
CA SER A 129 -58.81 -3.95 7.57
C SER A 129 -59.07 -4.08 9.08
N ALA A 130 -60.27 -3.72 9.53
CA ALA A 130 -60.70 -3.96 10.91
C ALA A 130 -60.88 -5.45 11.24
N HIS A 131 -60.99 -6.30 10.21
CA HIS A 131 -61.10 -7.75 10.31
C HIS A 131 -59.84 -8.45 9.77
N GLY A 132 -58.73 -7.73 9.66
CA GLY A 132 -57.47 -8.27 9.19
C GLY A 132 -56.84 -9.22 10.19
N LEU A 133 -55.98 -10.13 9.72
CA LEU A 133 -55.15 -10.96 10.61
C LEU A 133 -54.18 -10.12 11.45
N GLY A 134 -53.86 -8.89 10.98
CA GLY A 134 -53.05 -7.93 11.72
C GLY A 134 -53.86 -6.92 12.54
N ALA A 135 -55.18 -7.08 12.61
CA ALA A 135 -56.02 -6.19 13.40
C ALA A 135 -55.80 -6.45 14.91
N ALA A 136 -55.97 -5.41 15.73
CA ALA A 136 -56.01 -5.59 17.18
C ALA A 136 -57.15 -6.54 17.56
N ALA A 137 -56.96 -7.34 18.62
CA ALA A 137 -58.05 -8.15 19.15
C ALA A 137 -59.22 -7.24 19.55
N HIS A 138 -60.45 -7.69 19.29
CA HIS A 138 -61.65 -7.04 19.82
C HIS A 138 -61.72 -7.30 21.34
N ASP A 139 -60.93 -6.58 22.11
CA ASP A 139 -60.92 -6.62 23.58
C ASP A 139 -61.34 -5.27 24.18
N ASN A 140 -61.57 -5.25 25.50
CA ASN A 140 -62.01 -4.06 26.22
C ASN A 140 -60.89 -3.00 26.40
N THR A 141 -59.74 -3.13 25.73
CA THR A 141 -58.63 -2.18 25.85
C THR A 141 -58.80 -0.95 24.95
N GLY A 142 -59.76 -0.99 24.00
CA GLY A 142 -60.06 0.14 23.11
C GLY A 142 -59.02 0.40 22.02
N ALA A 143 -58.05 -0.50 21.82
CA ALA A 143 -57.04 -0.36 20.77
C ALA A 143 -57.59 -0.82 19.41
N THR A 144 -57.68 0.08 18.42
CA THR A 144 -58.06 -0.27 17.03
C THR A 144 -56.87 -0.15 16.09
N TYR A 145 -56.03 -1.19 16.02
CA TYR A 145 -55.11 -1.33 14.89
C TYR A 145 -55.87 -1.98 13.74
N VAL A 146 -55.96 -1.32 12.59
CA VAL A 146 -56.68 -1.82 11.42
C VAL A 146 -55.73 -2.34 10.36
N TYR A 147 -54.73 -3.16 10.69
CA TYR A 147 -53.84 -3.74 9.67
C TYR A 147 -54.43 -5.01 9.06
N ARG A 148 -54.38 -5.13 7.74
CA ARG A 148 -54.83 -6.35 7.05
C ARG A 148 -53.96 -7.56 7.40
N LEU A 149 -52.64 -7.36 7.50
CA LEU A 149 -51.65 -8.35 7.88
C LEU A 149 -50.65 -7.74 8.89
N PRO A 150 -50.07 -8.53 9.81
CA PRO A 150 -49.03 -8.03 10.71
C PRO A 150 -47.83 -7.47 9.93
N ASN A 151 -47.40 -6.26 10.28
CA ASN A 151 -46.20 -5.63 9.70
C ASN A 151 -45.01 -5.74 10.66
N VAL A 152 -44.53 -6.96 10.88
CA VAL A 152 -43.34 -7.20 11.71
C VAL A 152 -42.09 -6.98 10.86
N ASN A 153 -41.15 -6.16 11.33
CA ASN A 153 -39.89 -5.85 10.64
C ASN A 153 -40.08 -5.47 9.16
N SER A 154 -41.08 -4.63 8.88
CA SER A 154 -41.45 -4.18 7.53
C SER A 154 -41.89 -5.30 6.57
N SER A 155 -42.39 -6.44 7.07
CA SER A 155 -42.87 -7.57 6.27
C SER A 155 -43.88 -7.16 5.20
N LEU A 156 -44.82 -6.25 5.54
CA LEU A 156 -45.84 -5.79 4.61
C LEU A 156 -45.25 -4.98 3.45
N CYS A 157 -44.19 -4.21 3.71
CA CYS A 157 -43.48 -3.46 2.68
C CYS A 157 -42.81 -4.42 1.68
N LYS A 158 -42.15 -5.46 2.20
CA LYS A 158 -41.39 -6.45 1.42
C LYS A 158 -42.29 -7.31 0.52
N MET A 159 -43.56 -7.48 0.89
CA MET A 159 -44.54 -8.19 0.06
C MET A 159 -44.71 -7.53 -1.33
N CYS A 160 -44.68 -6.20 -1.37
CA CYS A 160 -44.87 -5.40 -2.58
C CYS A 160 -43.56 -4.88 -3.20
N HIS A 161 -42.62 -4.41 -2.37
CA HIS A 161 -41.32 -3.85 -2.78
C HIS A 161 -40.24 -4.92 -2.84
N ARG A 162 -40.48 -5.99 -3.62
CA ARG A 162 -39.62 -7.19 -3.64
C ARG A 162 -38.19 -6.92 -4.11
N ASN A 163 -38.03 -6.02 -5.08
CA ASN A 163 -36.72 -5.70 -5.65
C ASN A 163 -35.85 -4.93 -4.65
N GLU A 164 -36.43 -3.96 -3.95
CA GLU A 164 -35.76 -3.22 -2.87
C GLU A 164 -35.49 -4.11 -1.66
N ALA A 165 -36.39 -5.04 -1.34
CA ALA A 165 -36.22 -6.02 -0.26
C ALA A 165 -35.10 -7.03 -0.57
N ALA A 166 -34.88 -7.38 -1.84
CA ALA A 166 -33.81 -8.26 -2.28
C ALA A 166 -32.45 -7.53 -2.38
N TYR A 167 -32.04 -6.85 -1.31
CA TYR A 167 -30.91 -5.91 -1.32
C TYR A 167 -29.58 -6.51 -1.81
N ARG A 168 -29.35 -7.82 -1.59
CA ARG A 168 -28.14 -8.52 -2.01
C ARG A 168 -28.00 -8.64 -3.52
N SER A 169 -29.11 -8.89 -4.23
CA SER A 169 -29.13 -9.01 -5.69
C SER A 169 -29.26 -7.65 -6.37
N SER A 170 -29.89 -6.67 -5.73
CA SER A 170 -30.08 -5.32 -6.28
C SER A 170 -28.99 -4.32 -5.91
N ASN A 171 -27.92 -4.74 -5.22
CA ASN A 171 -26.87 -3.84 -4.69
C ASN A 171 -27.46 -2.67 -3.87
N SER A 172 -28.46 -2.96 -3.05
CA SER A 172 -29.13 -1.97 -2.20
C SER A 172 -28.54 -1.95 -0.79
N HIS A 173 -28.87 -0.92 -0.03
CA HIS A 173 -28.46 -0.77 1.36
C HIS A 173 -28.96 -1.98 2.16
N PRO A 174 -28.08 -2.63 2.95
CA PRO A 174 -28.48 -3.78 3.75
C PRO A 174 -29.65 -3.48 4.68
N VAL A 175 -30.64 -4.38 4.66
CA VAL A 175 -31.77 -4.47 5.60
C VAL A 175 -31.79 -5.87 6.20
N ASP A 176 -32.48 -6.04 7.32
CA ASP A 176 -32.49 -7.28 8.13
C ASP A 176 -31.08 -7.65 8.63
N VAL A 177 -30.27 -6.63 8.91
CA VAL A 177 -28.94 -6.76 9.50
C VAL A 177 -28.90 -6.01 10.82
N VAL A 178 -28.19 -6.56 11.79
CA VAL A 178 -28.00 -5.94 13.11
C VAL A 178 -26.84 -4.95 13.04
N ALA A 179 -27.14 -3.68 13.27
CA ALA A 179 -26.14 -2.64 13.41
C ALA A 179 -25.55 -2.65 14.83
N ALA A 180 -24.36 -2.06 15.00
CA ALA A 180 -23.74 -1.92 16.32
C ALA A 180 -24.62 -1.09 17.29
N LYS A 181 -25.16 0.05 16.80
CA LYS A 181 -26.11 0.89 17.53
C LYS A 181 -26.92 1.73 16.56
N LEU A 182 -28.25 1.70 16.68
CA LEU A 182 -29.11 2.65 15.96
C LEU A 182 -29.32 3.92 16.80
N PRO A 183 -29.18 5.12 16.21
CA PRO A 183 -29.35 6.38 16.93
C PRO A 183 -30.80 6.60 17.38
N ASP A 184 -31.01 6.96 18.65
CA ASP A 184 -32.36 7.23 19.18
C ASP A 184 -33.07 8.39 18.48
N LYS A 185 -32.29 9.36 17.98
CA LYS A 185 -32.78 10.48 17.17
C LYS A 185 -33.62 10.01 15.99
N LEU A 186 -33.26 8.88 15.37
CA LEU A 186 -33.99 8.29 14.24
C LEU A 186 -35.46 7.99 14.62
N PHE A 187 -35.67 7.40 15.80
CA PHE A 187 -37.01 7.04 16.29
C PHE A 187 -37.79 8.27 16.76
N ALA A 188 -37.12 9.25 17.35
CA ALA A 188 -37.74 10.55 17.67
C ALA A 188 -38.25 11.28 16.40
N MET A 189 -37.67 10.98 15.24
CA MET A 189 -38.08 11.52 13.93
C MET A 189 -39.18 10.69 13.24
N GLY A 190 -39.65 9.62 13.87
CA GLY A 190 -40.81 8.84 13.42
C GLY A 190 -40.50 7.51 12.75
N SER A 191 -39.24 7.06 12.78
CA SER A 191 -38.87 5.69 12.38
C SER A 191 -39.41 4.64 13.36
N LYS A 192 -39.50 3.39 12.91
CA LYS A 192 -39.91 2.25 13.74
C LYS A 192 -38.73 1.38 14.14
N LYS A 193 -38.76 0.90 15.38
CA LYS A 193 -37.85 -0.12 15.90
C LYS A 193 -38.26 -1.49 15.35
N ALA A 194 -37.29 -2.27 14.93
CA ALA A 194 -37.47 -3.69 14.67
C ALA A 194 -37.71 -4.45 15.98
N THR A 195 -38.18 -5.70 15.88
CA THR A 195 -38.28 -6.63 17.01
C THR A 195 -36.91 -6.88 17.63
N ASP A 196 -35.90 -7.11 16.79
CA ASP A 196 -34.53 -7.28 17.23
C ASP A 196 -33.86 -5.92 17.45
N LYS A 197 -33.15 -5.80 18.57
CA LYS A 197 -32.44 -4.56 18.94
C LYS A 197 -31.41 -4.22 17.86
N ASN A 198 -31.40 -2.97 17.43
CA ASN A 198 -30.50 -2.41 16.41
C ASN A 198 -30.61 -3.04 15.00
N MET A 199 -31.65 -3.82 14.70
CA MET A 199 -31.87 -4.29 13.34
C MET A 199 -32.37 -3.16 12.44
N VAL A 200 -31.73 -3.00 11.28
CA VAL A 200 -32.13 -2.06 10.23
C VAL A 200 -33.26 -2.65 9.40
N ILE A 201 -34.39 -1.93 9.30
CA ILE A 201 -35.57 -2.32 8.50
C ILE A 201 -35.99 -1.17 7.58
N CYS A 202 -36.93 -1.41 6.67
CA CYS A 202 -37.40 -0.37 5.75
C CYS A 202 -37.95 0.86 6.51
N GLU A 203 -38.67 0.61 7.60
CA GLU A 203 -39.23 1.65 8.48
C GLU A 203 -38.20 2.32 9.40
N SER A 204 -36.92 1.94 9.31
CA SER A 204 -35.82 2.72 9.90
C SER A 204 -35.59 4.02 9.10
N CYS A 205 -35.83 4.00 7.79
CA CYS A 205 -35.63 5.16 6.90
C CYS A 205 -36.95 5.73 6.36
N HIS A 206 -37.96 4.87 6.17
CA HIS A 206 -39.23 5.24 5.59
C HIS A 206 -40.37 5.33 6.61
N LYS A 207 -41.36 6.16 6.31
CA LYS A 207 -42.58 6.32 7.10
C LYS A 207 -43.78 6.42 6.17
N VAL A 208 -44.67 5.42 6.23
CA VAL A 208 -45.82 5.30 5.30
C VAL A 208 -46.76 6.50 5.40
N HIS A 209 -46.93 7.06 6.59
CA HIS A 209 -47.83 8.18 6.89
C HIS A 209 -47.07 9.32 7.55
N GLY A 210 -47.17 10.53 7.00
CA GLY A 210 -46.62 11.72 7.63
C GLY A 210 -45.10 11.78 7.59
N ALA A 211 -44.51 11.28 6.51
CA ALA A 211 -43.10 11.40 6.20
C ALA A 211 -42.75 12.86 5.86
N ARG A 212 -41.65 13.37 6.42
CA ARG A 212 -41.21 14.75 6.18
C ARG A 212 -40.37 14.88 4.90
N GLY A 213 -39.73 13.80 4.47
CA GLY A 213 -38.94 13.78 3.24
C GLY A 213 -39.71 13.21 2.06
N ASP A 214 -39.21 13.50 0.87
CA ASP A 214 -39.68 12.87 -0.38
C ASP A 214 -39.46 11.35 -0.34
N LYS A 215 -40.19 10.61 -1.19
CA LYS A 215 -40.14 9.13 -1.23
C LYS A 215 -40.39 8.48 0.14
N LEU A 216 -41.23 9.13 0.94
CA LEU A 216 -41.63 8.68 2.28
C LEU A 216 -40.48 8.57 3.28
N LEU A 217 -39.41 9.36 3.15
CA LEU A 217 -38.34 9.37 4.13
C LEU A 217 -38.76 10.05 5.44
N VAL A 218 -38.28 9.53 6.57
CA VAL A 218 -38.59 10.06 7.91
C VAL A 218 -38.12 11.51 8.08
N ILE A 219 -37.07 11.91 7.35
CA ILE A 219 -36.55 13.27 7.27
C ILE A 219 -36.26 13.68 5.83
N ASN A 220 -36.19 14.98 5.59
CA ASN A 220 -35.70 15.51 4.32
C ASN A 220 -34.21 15.17 4.16
N ASN A 221 -33.83 14.63 3.01
CA ASN A 221 -32.48 14.10 2.79
C ASN A 221 -31.69 14.82 1.69
N LYS A 222 -32.05 16.05 1.31
CA LYS A 222 -31.32 16.83 0.29
C LYS A 222 -29.83 17.03 0.62
N ASN A 223 -29.49 17.12 1.90
CA ASN A 223 -28.11 17.25 2.38
C ASN A 223 -27.54 15.95 3.00
N SER A 224 -28.13 14.79 2.69
CA SER A 224 -27.76 13.49 3.28
C SER A 224 -27.86 13.42 4.81
N GLU A 225 -28.73 14.21 5.43
CA GLU A 225 -28.96 14.25 6.88
C GLU A 225 -29.36 12.87 7.45
N LEU A 226 -30.08 12.06 6.66
CA LEU A 226 -30.50 10.73 7.09
C LEU A 226 -29.30 9.79 7.17
N CYS A 227 -28.40 9.89 6.20
CA CYS A 227 -27.16 9.14 6.16
C CYS A 227 -26.27 9.53 7.35
N ALA A 228 -26.07 10.83 7.56
CA ALA A 228 -25.24 11.39 8.64
C ALA A 228 -25.77 11.06 10.04
N THR A 229 -27.06 10.76 10.19
CA THR A 229 -27.64 10.32 11.47
C THR A 229 -27.00 9.03 11.96
N CYS A 230 -26.71 8.08 11.06
CA CYS A 230 -26.06 6.80 11.39
C CYS A 230 -24.55 6.77 11.04
N HIS A 231 -24.14 7.50 10.01
CA HIS A 231 -22.77 7.55 9.46
C HIS A 231 -22.08 8.88 9.77
N GLU A 232 -22.12 9.30 11.04
CA GLU A 232 -21.63 10.61 11.49
C GLU A 232 -20.17 10.86 11.08
N LYS A 233 -19.29 9.85 11.25
CA LYS A 233 -17.87 9.94 10.89
C LYS A 233 -17.67 10.23 9.41
N GLN A 234 -18.48 9.64 8.54
CA GLN A 234 -18.39 9.85 7.09
C GLN A 234 -18.88 11.24 6.66
N GLY A 235 -19.58 11.96 7.55
CA GLY A 235 -20.02 13.34 7.33
C GLY A 235 -18.87 14.34 7.14
N SER A 236 -17.64 14.01 7.56
CA SER A 236 -16.45 14.84 7.33
C SER A 236 -16.10 15.05 5.85
N LEU A 237 -16.69 14.26 4.94
CA LEU A 237 -16.61 14.45 3.49
C LEU A 237 -17.25 15.77 3.01
N ILE A 238 -18.26 16.27 3.73
CA ILE A 238 -19.02 17.47 3.33
C ILE A 238 -18.09 18.69 3.36
N THR A 239 -18.17 19.55 2.34
CA THR A 239 -17.28 20.71 2.06
C THR A 239 -15.91 20.43 1.44
N THR A 240 -15.51 19.16 1.37
CA THR A 240 -14.22 18.77 0.77
C THR A 240 -14.25 18.76 -0.76
N LYS A 241 -13.09 18.52 -1.40
CA LYS A 241 -13.02 18.30 -2.87
C LYS A 241 -13.87 17.12 -3.35
N HIS A 242 -14.20 16.16 -2.48
CA HIS A 242 -15.08 15.03 -2.81
C HIS A 242 -16.56 15.28 -2.45
N ASP A 243 -16.93 16.47 -1.98
CA ASP A 243 -18.33 16.93 -2.03
C ASP A 243 -18.68 17.29 -3.47
N LEU A 244 -19.09 16.28 -4.24
CA LEU A 244 -19.29 16.40 -5.69
C LEU A 244 -20.42 17.37 -6.08
N ARG A 245 -21.27 17.79 -5.12
CA ARG A 245 -22.21 18.89 -5.34
C ARG A 245 -21.51 20.20 -5.68
N GLN A 246 -20.29 20.38 -5.19
CA GLN A 246 -19.52 21.60 -5.37
C GLN A 246 -18.54 21.49 -6.54
N THR A 247 -17.97 20.30 -6.77
CA THR A 247 -16.95 20.10 -7.80
C THR A 247 -17.49 19.60 -9.13
N LEU A 248 -18.64 18.91 -9.13
CA LEU A 248 -19.30 18.34 -10.31
C LEU A 248 -20.85 18.47 -10.22
N PRO A 249 -21.39 19.69 -10.00
CA PRO A 249 -22.82 19.89 -9.69
C PRO A 249 -23.80 19.33 -10.73
N GLU A 250 -23.47 19.50 -12.01
CA GLU A 250 -24.34 19.15 -13.16
C GLU A 250 -24.23 17.68 -13.58
N GLU A 251 -23.22 16.96 -13.05
CA GLU A 251 -23.06 15.54 -13.33
C GLU A 251 -24.25 14.75 -12.78
N LYS A 252 -24.50 13.58 -13.36
CA LYS A 252 -25.64 12.74 -12.97
C LYS A 252 -25.19 11.42 -12.39
N ASN A 253 -25.86 11.00 -11.32
CA ASN A 253 -25.72 9.65 -10.80
C ASN A 253 -26.50 8.64 -11.69
N ILE A 254 -26.42 7.34 -11.36
CA ILE A 254 -27.10 6.24 -12.08
C ILE A 254 -28.63 6.38 -12.10
N LYS A 255 -29.21 7.23 -11.24
CA LYS A 255 -30.64 7.57 -11.21
C LYS A 255 -30.97 8.83 -12.01
N GLN A 256 -30.03 9.34 -12.80
CA GLN A 256 -30.18 10.55 -13.62
C GLN A 256 -30.45 11.83 -12.80
N GLN A 257 -30.07 11.83 -11.52
CA GLN A 257 -30.20 13.00 -10.65
C GLN A 257 -28.91 13.82 -10.71
N ALA A 258 -29.04 15.14 -10.85
CA ALA A 258 -27.90 16.05 -10.74
C ALA A 258 -27.24 15.89 -9.36
N LEU A 259 -25.91 15.93 -9.29
CA LEU A 259 -25.21 15.71 -8.03
C LEU A 259 -25.59 16.79 -7.02
N SER A 260 -25.73 18.04 -7.47
CA SER A 260 -26.21 19.20 -6.70
C SER A 260 -27.55 18.95 -5.99
N GLU A 261 -28.42 18.12 -6.54
CA GLU A 261 -29.75 17.81 -6.00
C GLU A 261 -29.81 16.48 -5.23
N SER A 262 -28.85 15.57 -5.47
CA SER A 262 -28.85 14.23 -4.89
C SER A 262 -28.37 14.20 -3.43
N GLY A 263 -27.55 15.18 -3.04
CA GLY A 263 -26.88 15.21 -1.73
C GLY A 263 -25.44 14.68 -1.77
N PRO A 264 -24.61 15.02 -0.76
CA PRO A 264 -23.17 14.74 -0.78
C PRO A 264 -22.87 13.24 -0.77
N CYS A 265 -23.64 12.44 -0.03
CA CYS A 265 -23.43 10.99 0.00
C CYS A 265 -23.99 10.30 -1.24
N SER A 266 -25.14 10.77 -1.75
CA SER A 266 -25.81 10.14 -2.90
C SER A 266 -25.21 10.45 -4.26
N ALA A 267 -24.23 11.35 -4.30
CA ALA A 267 -23.32 11.48 -5.42
C ALA A 267 -22.46 10.22 -5.65
N CYS A 268 -22.15 9.48 -4.57
CA CYS A 268 -21.33 8.27 -4.60
C CYS A 268 -22.08 7.00 -4.18
N HIS A 269 -23.10 7.12 -3.32
CA HIS A 269 -23.83 6.01 -2.71
C HIS A 269 -25.34 6.07 -2.92
N ILE A 270 -25.88 5.12 -3.70
CA ILE A 270 -27.32 4.98 -3.98
C ILE A 270 -27.91 3.83 -3.15
N PRO A 271 -28.85 4.11 -2.22
CA PRO A 271 -29.40 3.08 -1.32
C PRO A 271 -30.20 1.98 -2.01
N HIS A 272 -30.74 2.21 -3.21
CA HIS A 272 -31.57 1.22 -3.91
C HIS A 272 -31.19 1.09 -5.37
N ASN A 273 -30.98 -0.16 -5.82
CA ASN A 273 -30.65 -0.47 -7.20
C ASN A 273 -29.41 0.31 -7.67
N ALA A 274 -28.30 0.20 -6.93
CA ALA A 274 -27.04 0.88 -7.23
C ALA A 274 -26.29 0.22 -8.41
N GLY A 275 -25.29 0.91 -8.95
CA GLY A 275 -24.48 0.43 -10.08
C GLY A 275 -23.53 -0.71 -9.73
N GLY A 276 -23.27 -0.94 -8.44
CA GLY A 276 -22.39 -2.01 -7.96
C GLY A 276 -22.37 -2.10 -6.44
N ARG A 277 -21.44 -2.93 -5.93
CA ARG A 277 -21.16 -3.06 -4.49
C ARG A 277 -20.86 -1.71 -3.85
N LYS A 278 -20.95 -1.65 -2.52
CA LYS A 278 -20.78 -0.40 -1.73
C LYS A 278 -21.71 0.73 -2.18
N LEU A 279 -22.87 0.38 -2.75
CA LEU A 279 -23.89 1.31 -3.20
C LEU A 279 -23.41 2.24 -4.32
N TRP A 280 -22.40 1.85 -5.11
CA TRP A 280 -21.77 2.77 -6.04
C TRP A 280 -22.76 3.44 -7.01
N ALA A 281 -22.72 4.77 -7.07
CA ALA A 281 -23.71 5.60 -7.75
C ALA A 281 -23.49 5.71 -9.26
N ARG A 282 -22.50 5.03 -9.82
CA ARG A 282 -22.11 5.14 -11.25
C ARG A 282 -21.92 3.75 -11.85
N LYS A 283 -21.95 3.67 -13.17
CA LYS A 283 -21.56 2.45 -13.89
C LYS A 283 -20.04 2.32 -13.82
N LEU A 284 -19.55 1.13 -13.48
CA LEU A 284 -18.12 0.83 -13.50
C LEU A 284 -17.68 0.51 -14.93
N ASN A 285 -16.48 0.98 -15.31
CA ASN A 285 -15.84 0.56 -16.55
C ASN A 285 -15.30 -0.88 -16.41
N PRO A 286 -14.97 -1.58 -17.51
CA PRO A 286 -14.29 -2.86 -17.45
C PRO A 286 -12.97 -2.78 -16.67
N GLY A 287 -12.62 -3.85 -15.95
CA GLY A 287 -11.42 -3.92 -15.13
C GLY A 287 -11.73 -4.33 -13.68
N ASN A 288 -10.79 -4.09 -12.76
CA ASN A 288 -10.97 -4.40 -11.35
C ASN A 288 -12.08 -3.50 -10.74
N PRO A 289 -13.22 -4.06 -10.26
CA PRO A 289 -14.36 -3.25 -9.81
C PRO A 289 -14.03 -2.31 -8.65
N ALA A 290 -13.23 -2.76 -7.69
CA ALA A 290 -12.74 -1.96 -6.57
C ALA A 290 -11.97 -0.71 -7.02
N ALA A 291 -10.99 -0.87 -7.91
CA ALA A 291 -10.22 0.25 -8.46
C ALA A 291 -11.09 1.18 -9.34
N GLN A 292 -12.03 0.61 -10.09
CA GLN A 292 -12.91 1.34 -11.00
C GLN A 292 -13.83 2.34 -10.30
N MET A 293 -14.12 2.15 -9.01
CA MET A 293 -14.82 3.17 -8.22
C MET A 293 -14.07 4.51 -8.26
N CYS A 294 -12.73 4.50 -8.15
CA CYS A 294 -11.93 5.71 -8.25
C CYS A 294 -11.62 6.07 -9.71
N LEU A 295 -11.28 5.07 -10.52
CA LEU A 295 -10.75 5.28 -11.87
C LEU A 295 -11.80 5.83 -12.84
N THR A 296 -13.10 5.59 -12.63
CA THR A 296 -14.16 6.26 -13.42
C THR A 296 -14.03 7.79 -13.44
N CYS A 297 -13.43 8.38 -12.41
CA CYS A 297 -13.15 9.81 -12.35
C CYS A 297 -11.67 10.16 -12.44
N HIS A 298 -10.75 9.29 -11.98
CA HIS A 298 -9.31 9.58 -11.84
C HIS A 298 -8.40 8.88 -12.88
N GLU A 299 -8.95 8.08 -13.81
CA GLU A 299 -8.16 7.43 -14.87
C GLU A 299 -7.67 8.41 -15.93
N GLU A 300 -6.58 8.06 -16.62
CA GLU A 300 -6.10 8.86 -17.73
C GLU A 300 -7.15 8.89 -18.87
N GLY A 301 -7.44 10.07 -19.41
CA GLY A 301 -8.44 10.23 -20.48
C GLY A 301 -9.91 10.37 -20.03
N SER A 302 -10.20 10.37 -18.72
CA SER A 302 -11.58 10.66 -18.27
C SER A 302 -12.00 12.10 -18.63
N ALA A 303 -13.30 12.32 -18.84
CA ALA A 303 -13.84 13.63 -19.23
C ALA A 303 -13.72 14.71 -18.14
N TYR A 304 -13.33 14.33 -16.92
CA TYR A 304 -13.28 15.21 -15.76
C TYR A 304 -11.93 15.94 -15.64
N LYS A 305 -11.93 17.17 -15.14
CA LYS A 305 -10.69 17.89 -14.80
C LYS A 305 -10.25 17.53 -13.37
N THR A 306 -9.82 16.29 -13.18
CA THR A 306 -9.42 15.72 -11.87
C THR A 306 -7.92 15.40 -11.82
N LYS A 307 -7.38 15.26 -10.61
CA LYS A 307 -6.04 14.72 -10.41
C LYS A 307 -5.98 13.28 -10.92
N ARG A 308 -5.00 12.97 -11.77
CA ARG A 308 -4.76 11.65 -12.34
C ARG A 308 -3.71 10.89 -11.54
N ILE A 309 -3.71 9.57 -11.68
CA ILE A 309 -2.63 8.75 -11.12
C ILE A 309 -1.36 8.83 -11.98
N GLY A 310 -1.49 9.01 -13.30
CA GLY A 310 -0.37 9.07 -14.24
C GLY A 310 0.23 7.72 -14.58
N LYS A 311 1.05 7.68 -15.63
CA LYS A 311 1.65 6.46 -16.20
C LYS A 311 2.47 5.65 -15.18
N TYR A 312 3.31 6.34 -14.41
CA TYR A 312 4.16 5.72 -13.39
C TYR A 312 3.49 5.88 -12.03
N SER A 313 2.75 4.84 -11.64
CA SER A 313 1.95 4.79 -10.41
C SER A 313 2.21 3.52 -9.64
N HIS A 314 2.01 3.59 -8.33
CA HIS A 314 2.14 2.45 -7.44
C HIS A 314 1.19 1.33 -7.88
N PRO A 315 1.68 0.09 -7.99
CA PRO A 315 0.85 -1.01 -8.44
C PRO A 315 -0.31 -1.28 -7.47
N ILE A 316 -1.47 -1.58 -8.04
CA ILE A 316 -2.68 -2.03 -7.34
C ILE A 316 -3.12 -3.39 -7.89
N ASN A 317 -4.06 -4.05 -7.21
CA ASN A 317 -4.53 -5.40 -7.54
C ASN A 317 -3.39 -6.45 -7.53
N VAL A 318 -2.35 -6.21 -6.73
CA VAL A 318 -1.23 -7.12 -6.53
C VAL A 318 -1.47 -8.02 -5.32
N ALA A 319 -1.18 -9.32 -5.46
CA ALA A 319 -1.19 -10.30 -4.39
C ALA A 319 0.21 -10.47 -3.78
N GLY A 320 0.33 -11.09 -2.61
CA GLY A 320 1.62 -11.56 -2.09
C GLY A 320 2.22 -10.81 -0.90
N LEU A 321 1.42 -10.08 -0.12
CA LEU A 321 1.87 -9.45 1.14
C LEU A 321 1.96 -10.45 2.32
N LYS A 322 2.41 -11.69 2.08
CA LYS A 322 2.30 -12.79 3.07
C LYS A 322 3.24 -12.65 4.28
N GLU A 323 4.29 -11.84 4.18
CA GLU A 323 5.19 -11.55 5.30
C GLU A 323 5.03 -10.08 5.69
N ASN A 324 4.74 -9.80 6.97
CA ASN A 324 4.52 -8.46 7.53
C ASN A 324 3.27 -7.74 7.01
N MET A 325 2.13 -8.42 7.07
CA MET A 325 0.82 -7.80 6.81
C MET A 325 0.62 -6.55 7.70
N PRO A 326 0.24 -5.40 7.12
CA PRO A 326 -0.01 -4.20 7.89
C PRO A 326 -1.22 -4.42 8.80
N THR A 327 -1.04 -4.25 10.11
CA THR A 327 -2.15 -4.32 11.09
C THR A 327 -3.12 -3.15 10.93
N VAL A 328 -2.69 -2.06 10.28
CA VAL A 328 -3.42 -0.79 10.18
C VAL A 328 -4.07 -0.57 8.80
N LEU A 329 -3.42 -1.01 7.70
CA LEU A 329 -3.94 -0.78 6.35
C LEU A 329 -4.81 -1.96 5.88
N PRO A 330 -6.09 -1.73 5.53
CA PRO A 330 -6.96 -2.80 5.09
C PRO A 330 -6.61 -3.28 3.67
N LEU A 331 -6.68 -4.58 3.46
CA LEU A 331 -6.67 -5.19 2.12
C LEU A 331 -8.09 -5.57 1.69
N PHE A 332 -8.25 -5.81 0.39
CA PHE A 332 -9.57 -5.96 -0.19
C PHE A 332 -9.65 -6.95 -1.35
N LEU A 333 -10.80 -7.62 -1.44
CA LEU A 333 -11.19 -8.40 -2.61
C LEU A 333 -11.55 -7.49 -3.79
N GLU A 334 -11.68 -8.08 -4.98
CA GLU A 334 -11.97 -7.33 -6.21
C GLU A 334 -13.34 -6.64 -6.18
N ASP A 335 -14.27 -7.12 -5.34
CA ASP A 335 -15.59 -6.54 -5.14
C ASP A 335 -15.63 -5.40 -4.09
N GLY A 336 -14.46 -5.04 -3.53
CA GLY A 336 -14.30 -4.00 -2.52
C GLY A 336 -14.63 -4.44 -1.09
N THR A 337 -14.83 -5.73 -0.85
CA THR A 337 -14.94 -6.28 0.50
C THR A 337 -13.58 -6.25 1.20
N LYS A 338 -13.55 -5.80 2.46
CA LYS A 338 -12.35 -5.82 3.29
C LYS A 338 -12.06 -7.26 3.65
N GLU A 339 -10.83 -7.71 3.42
CA GLU A 339 -10.39 -9.06 3.72
C GLU A 339 -8.90 -9.06 4.06
N PRO A 340 -8.45 -9.68 5.16
CA PRO A 340 -7.03 -9.75 5.53
C PRO A 340 -6.15 -10.27 4.39
N ASP A 341 -6.56 -11.33 3.70
CA ASP A 341 -5.78 -11.90 2.58
C ASP A 341 -6.10 -11.26 1.21
N GLY A 342 -6.70 -10.07 1.22
CA GLY A 342 -7.04 -9.32 0.03
C GLY A 342 -5.82 -8.79 -0.74
N LYS A 343 -6.09 -7.99 -1.77
CA LYS A 343 -5.06 -7.29 -2.57
C LYS A 343 -5.01 -5.81 -2.18
N VAL A 344 -3.90 -5.16 -2.51
CA VAL A 344 -3.76 -3.70 -2.38
C VAL A 344 -4.69 -3.01 -3.38
N GLN A 345 -5.47 -2.05 -2.92
CA GLN A 345 -6.38 -1.23 -3.73
C GLN A 345 -6.24 0.25 -3.35
N CYS A 346 -6.84 1.17 -4.11
CA CYS A 346 -6.72 2.62 -3.84
C CYS A 346 -7.12 2.98 -2.39
N PHE A 347 -8.20 2.38 -1.90
CA PHE A 347 -8.70 2.60 -0.55
C PHE A 347 -7.95 1.81 0.56
N THR A 348 -6.87 1.10 0.21
CA THR A 348 -5.89 0.60 1.18
C THR A 348 -5.12 1.77 1.78
N CYS A 349 -4.66 2.71 0.95
CA CYS A 349 -3.97 3.91 1.41
C CYS A 349 -4.94 5.07 1.69
N HIS A 350 -6.01 5.18 0.89
CA HIS A 350 -6.96 6.30 0.99
C HIS A 350 -8.23 5.96 1.79
N ASP A 351 -8.73 6.95 2.52
CA ASP A 351 -10.11 7.02 2.98
C ASP A 351 -10.75 8.32 2.51
N ILE A 352 -11.60 8.23 1.50
CA ILE A 352 -12.28 9.39 0.91
C ILE A 352 -13.12 10.19 1.93
N HIS A 353 -13.46 9.61 3.08
CA HIS A 353 -14.26 10.27 4.11
C HIS A 353 -13.43 10.97 5.19
N GLN A 354 -12.10 10.88 5.14
CA GLN A 354 -11.19 11.46 6.13
C GLN A 354 -10.07 12.15 5.40
N TRP A 355 -10.04 13.48 5.41
CA TRP A 355 -9.00 14.27 4.75
C TRP A 355 -7.63 14.09 5.40
N ASP A 356 -7.57 14.25 6.72
CA ASP A 356 -6.35 14.24 7.53
C ASP A 356 -6.45 13.16 8.63
N PRO A 357 -5.57 12.15 8.62
CA PRO A 357 -5.57 11.09 9.64
C PRO A 357 -5.03 11.53 11.00
N GLU A 358 -4.24 12.61 11.07
CA GLU A 358 -3.66 13.11 12.31
C GLU A 358 -4.52 14.21 12.96
N SER A 359 -5.34 14.91 12.17
CA SER A 359 -6.26 15.94 12.64
C SER A 359 -7.69 15.76 12.09
N PRO A 360 -8.57 15.01 12.78
CA PRO A 360 -9.94 14.75 12.32
C PRO A 360 -10.82 16.00 12.10
N ASP A 361 -10.50 17.10 12.79
CA ASP A 361 -11.18 18.39 12.63
C ASP A 361 -10.73 19.13 11.35
N ASN A 362 -9.54 18.82 10.84
CA ASN A 362 -9.07 19.30 9.55
C ASN A 362 -9.74 18.49 8.43
N LYS A 363 -10.82 19.05 7.87
CA LYS A 363 -11.60 18.39 6.81
C LYS A 363 -11.08 18.67 5.41
N GLY A 364 -10.17 19.63 5.22
CA GLY A 364 -9.67 19.99 3.90
C GLY A 364 -10.77 20.50 2.98
N ASP A 365 -11.04 21.80 3.03
CA ASP A 365 -12.03 22.43 2.15
C ASP A 365 -11.63 22.34 0.67
N LYS A 366 -12.60 22.53 -0.23
CA LYS A 366 -12.40 22.44 -1.69
C LYS A 366 -11.20 23.22 -2.27
N GLY A 367 -10.77 24.30 -1.60
CA GLY A 367 -9.66 25.16 -2.03
C GLY A 367 -8.29 24.74 -1.52
N ILE A 368 -8.23 23.80 -0.56
CA ILE A 368 -6.99 23.39 0.08
C ILE A 368 -6.35 22.29 -0.74
N GLU A 369 -5.06 22.46 -1.06
CA GLU A 369 -4.25 21.43 -1.67
C GLU A 369 -3.46 20.68 -0.60
N GLY A 370 -3.47 19.35 -0.71
CA GLY A 370 -2.84 18.50 0.28
C GLY A 370 -1.45 18.04 -0.12
N ASP A 371 -0.78 17.41 0.83
CA ASP A 371 0.54 16.80 0.69
C ASP A 371 0.49 15.30 1.08
N ALA A 372 1.63 14.71 1.41
CA ALA A 372 1.73 13.30 1.78
C ALA A 372 1.29 13.01 3.22
N SER A 373 1.02 14.02 4.05
CA SER A 373 0.49 13.81 5.41
C SER A 373 -1.04 13.70 5.43
N ASN A 374 -1.72 14.31 4.46
CA ASN A 374 -3.18 14.40 4.35
C ASN A 374 -3.67 13.90 2.97
N SER A 375 -4.49 14.63 2.23
CA SER A 375 -4.98 14.18 0.90
C SER A 375 -5.80 12.88 0.93
N PHE A 376 -6.68 12.76 1.92
CA PHE A 376 -7.56 11.60 2.10
C PHE A 376 -6.81 10.31 2.45
N LEU A 377 -5.71 10.39 3.21
CA LEU A 377 -4.94 9.22 3.62
C LEU A 377 -5.48 8.59 4.91
N ARG A 378 -5.35 7.26 5.00
CA ARG A 378 -5.61 6.50 6.25
C ARG A 378 -4.52 6.69 7.28
N VAL A 379 -3.29 6.84 6.80
CA VAL A 379 -2.08 6.98 7.60
C VAL A 379 -1.25 8.07 6.94
N SER A 380 -0.86 9.07 7.72
CA SER A 380 -0.01 10.16 7.28
C SER A 380 1.37 9.63 6.87
N ASN A 381 1.94 10.21 5.81
CA ASN A 381 3.31 9.96 5.38
C ASN A 381 4.22 11.16 5.70
N SER A 382 4.31 11.48 6.99
CA SER A 382 5.21 12.50 7.56
C SER A 382 6.65 11.99 7.74
N THR A 383 7.48 12.68 8.54
CA THR A 383 8.89 12.34 8.87
C THR A 383 9.14 10.86 9.19
N ALA A 384 8.19 10.19 9.84
CA ALA A 384 8.34 8.78 10.19
C ALA A 384 8.07 7.81 9.02
N SER A 385 7.63 8.31 7.85
CA SER A 385 7.15 7.53 6.70
C SER A 385 6.14 6.44 7.10
N ASN A 386 5.26 6.74 8.07
CA ASN A 386 4.40 5.74 8.71
C ASN A 386 3.60 4.92 7.69
N LEU A 387 3.11 5.55 6.63
CA LEU A 387 2.38 4.90 5.54
C LEU A 387 3.23 3.84 4.82
N CYS A 388 4.43 4.22 4.35
CA CYS A 388 5.33 3.29 3.64
C CYS A 388 5.80 2.15 4.55
N MET A 389 6.07 2.46 5.81
CA MET A 389 6.57 1.51 6.80
C MET A 389 5.53 0.46 7.23
N GLN A 390 4.25 0.63 6.86
CA GLN A 390 3.26 -0.43 7.04
C GLN A 390 3.54 -1.66 6.16
N CYS A 391 4.20 -1.48 5.00
CA CYS A 391 4.47 -2.57 4.06
C CYS A 391 5.96 -2.79 3.78
N HIS A 392 6.78 -1.74 3.81
CA HIS A 392 8.21 -1.78 3.44
C HIS A 392 9.13 -1.76 4.67
N THR A 393 8.84 -2.62 5.66
CA THR A 393 9.54 -2.65 6.96
C THR A 393 11.02 -2.96 6.86
N ASP A 394 11.42 -3.70 5.83
CA ASP A 394 12.80 -4.06 5.51
C ASP A 394 13.65 -2.85 5.05
N LYS A 395 13.01 -1.72 4.73
CA LYS A 395 13.66 -0.47 4.28
C LYS A 395 13.85 0.56 5.40
N LYS A 396 13.56 0.20 6.66
CA LYS A 396 13.58 1.13 7.80
C LYS A 396 14.89 1.88 8.02
N GLN A 397 16.03 1.32 7.58
CA GLN A 397 17.34 1.96 7.77
C GLN A 397 17.47 3.28 6.99
N VAL A 398 16.63 3.53 5.98
CA VAL A 398 16.59 4.85 5.31
C VAL A 398 16.34 5.95 6.34
N LEU A 399 15.42 5.74 7.28
CA LEU A 399 15.06 6.72 8.32
C LEU A 399 16.24 7.03 9.26
N THR A 400 17.19 6.10 9.37
CA THR A 400 18.34 6.16 10.29
C THR A 400 19.68 6.25 9.55
N SER A 401 19.69 6.87 8.38
CA SER A 401 20.86 7.00 7.52
C SER A 401 20.91 8.35 6.81
N ASP A 402 22.01 8.63 6.12
CA ASP A 402 22.20 9.88 5.38
C ASP A 402 21.34 10.02 4.11
N HIS A 403 20.66 8.95 3.70
CA HIS A 403 19.58 9.02 2.71
C HIS A 403 18.24 9.45 3.33
N ASN A 404 18.20 9.78 4.61
CA ASN A 404 17.14 10.60 5.17
C ASN A 404 17.40 12.07 4.78
N LEU A 405 16.86 12.48 3.63
CA LEU A 405 17.05 13.84 3.12
C LEU A 405 16.40 14.91 4.00
N GLU A 406 15.53 14.57 4.94
CA GLU A 406 15.05 15.53 5.94
C GLU A 406 16.19 16.06 6.82
N VAL A 407 17.26 15.27 6.98
CA VAL A 407 18.46 15.65 7.73
C VAL A 407 19.53 16.22 6.81
N THR A 408 19.82 15.55 5.70
CA THR A 408 21.00 15.86 4.87
C THR A 408 20.73 16.88 3.76
N ALA A 409 19.47 17.05 3.34
CA ALA A 409 19.06 17.98 2.29
C ALA A 409 17.59 18.44 2.44
N PRO A 410 17.23 19.13 3.54
CA PRO A 410 15.84 19.44 3.89
C PRO A 410 15.11 20.33 2.85
N ASP A 411 15.86 21.16 2.13
CA ASP A 411 15.32 22.06 1.11
C ASP A 411 15.18 21.41 -0.27
N GLU A 412 15.67 20.17 -0.44
CA GLU A 412 15.57 19.46 -1.70
C GLU A 412 14.10 19.21 -2.06
N LYS A 413 13.75 19.31 -3.35
CA LYS A 413 12.37 19.10 -3.80
C LYS A 413 12.29 17.96 -4.79
N ASN A 414 11.25 17.14 -4.64
CA ASN A 414 10.90 16.15 -5.64
C ASN A 414 10.20 16.79 -6.86
N ILE A 415 9.89 16.01 -7.89
CA ILE A 415 9.23 16.52 -9.11
C ILE A 415 7.83 17.13 -8.87
N GLN A 416 7.19 16.85 -7.73
CA GLN A 416 5.91 17.45 -7.34
C GLN A 416 6.09 18.73 -6.51
N GLY A 417 7.33 19.14 -6.23
CA GLY A 417 7.66 20.34 -5.48
C GLY A 417 7.65 20.17 -3.97
N PHE A 418 7.44 18.95 -3.46
CA PHE A 418 7.45 18.67 -2.02
C PHE A 418 8.87 18.47 -1.49
N THR A 419 9.13 19.01 -0.30
CA THR A 419 10.35 18.75 0.48
C THR A 419 10.25 17.41 1.21
N PRO A 420 11.36 16.83 1.69
CA PRO A 420 11.36 15.64 2.54
C PRO A 420 10.42 15.74 3.73
N GLN A 421 10.26 16.93 4.33
CA GLN A 421 9.32 17.13 5.43
C GLN A 421 7.85 16.96 5.00
N ALA A 422 7.48 17.43 3.80
CA ALA A 422 6.12 17.35 3.28
C ALA A 422 5.80 15.98 2.63
N SER A 423 6.82 15.25 2.17
CA SER A 423 6.66 13.95 1.50
C SER A 423 7.14 12.74 2.30
N GLY A 424 7.76 12.96 3.45
CA GLY A 424 8.53 11.97 4.20
C GLY A 424 9.87 11.61 3.54
N PRO A 425 10.79 10.94 4.26
CA PRO A 425 12.09 10.49 3.74
C PRO A 425 12.00 9.63 2.48
N CYS A 426 11.01 8.75 2.37
CA CYS A 426 10.80 7.94 1.16
C CYS A 426 10.34 8.80 -0.04
N GLY A 427 9.55 9.86 0.23
CA GLY A 427 8.98 10.76 -0.77
C GLY A 427 9.99 11.62 -1.55
N ALA A 428 11.21 11.72 -1.02
CA ALA A 428 12.31 12.40 -1.69
C ALA A 428 12.87 11.59 -2.89
N CYS A 429 12.68 10.26 -2.87
CA CYS A 429 13.18 9.33 -3.90
C CYS A 429 12.06 8.58 -4.63
N HIS A 430 10.92 8.34 -3.96
CA HIS A 430 9.78 7.60 -4.52
C HIS A 430 8.48 8.39 -4.38
N ILE A 431 7.69 8.50 -5.46
CA ILE A 431 6.37 9.14 -5.44
C ILE A 431 5.31 8.14 -5.87
N PRO A 432 4.27 7.86 -5.06
CA PRO A 432 3.26 6.85 -5.38
C PRO A 432 2.49 7.08 -6.68
N HIS A 433 2.26 8.34 -7.09
CA HIS A 433 1.49 8.67 -8.28
C HIS A 433 2.20 9.77 -9.08
N ASN A 434 2.11 9.72 -10.41
CA ASN A 434 2.75 10.66 -11.33
C ASN A 434 4.26 10.76 -11.11
N ALA A 435 4.92 9.62 -10.88
CA ALA A 435 6.37 9.56 -10.77
C ALA A 435 7.07 9.90 -12.10
N GLY A 436 8.36 10.24 -12.02
CA GLY A 436 9.17 10.63 -13.17
C GLY A 436 9.60 9.45 -14.05
N GLY A 437 9.49 8.21 -13.55
CA GLY A 437 9.89 7.00 -14.26
C GLY A 437 9.57 5.71 -13.51
N GLU A 438 10.10 4.60 -14.02
CA GLU A 438 10.02 3.27 -13.40
C GLU A 438 10.51 3.31 -11.94
N HIS A 439 10.04 2.35 -11.13
CA HIS A 439 10.33 2.29 -9.69
C HIS A 439 9.92 3.54 -8.90
N LEU A 440 8.95 4.29 -9.45
CA LEU A 440 8.34 5.46 -8.82
C LEU A 440 9.32 6.61 -8.59
N TRP A 441 10.39 6.72 -9.38
CA TRP A 441 11.46 7.68 -9.15
C TRP A 441 10.96 9.14 -9.07
N ALA A 442 11.39 9.85 -8.02
CA ALA A 442 10.89 11.16 -7.63
C ALA A 442 11.61 12.35 -8.28
N LYS A 443 12.60 12.09 -9.15
CA LYS A 443 13.36 13.13 -9.87
C LYS A 443 13.30 12.94 -11.38
N LYS A 444 13.60 14.00 -12.12
CA LYS A 444 13.81 13.92 -13.57
C LYS A 444 15.15 13.25 -13.84
N ALA A 445 15.22 12.39 -14.86
CA ALA A 445 16.49 11.87 -15.34
C ALA A 445 17.32 13.01 -15.95
N SER A 446 18.61 13.08 -15.62
CA SER A 446 19.53 14.09 -16.17
C SER A 446 19.88 13.83 -17.64
N GLY A 447 19.80 12.57 -18.07
CA GLY A 447 20.15 12.12 -19.42
C GLY A 447 21.66 11.96 -19.60
N GLY A 448 22.08 10.94 -20.35
CA GLY A 448 23.49 10.74 -20.74
C GLY A 448 24.17 9.50 -20.17
N LYS A 449 23.54 8.77 -19.24
CA LYS A 449 24.02 7.47 -18.72
C LYS A 449 22.91 6.40 -18.78
N ASP A 450 23.22 5.19 -18.35
CA ASP A 450 22.21 4.15 -18.20
C ASP A 450 21.17 4.53 -17.15
N PHE A 451 19.97 3.98 -17.31
CA PHE A 451 18.79 4.34 -16.55
C PHE A 451 18.98 4.27 -15.02
N VAL A 452 19.69 3.26 -14.51
CA VAL A 452 19.86 3.06 -13.06
C VAL A 452 20.90 4.02 -12.50
N THR A 453 21.98 4.22 -13.25
CA THR A 453 23.05 5.15 -12.86
C THR A 453 22.57 6.61 -12.84
N GLU A 454 21.63 6.98 -13.72
CA GLU A 454 20.98 8.30 -13.72
C GLU A 454 20.25 8.63 -12.41
N TRP A 455 19.66 7.64 -11.73
CA TRP A 455 19.03 7.87 -10.42
C TRP A 455 20.03 8.40 -9.40
N CYS A 456 21.19 7.76 -9.29
CA CYS A 456 22.24 8.19 -8.37
C CYS A 456 22.78 9.58 -8.76
N PHE A 457 23.08 9.80 -10.05
CA PHE A 457 23.63 11.06 -10.52
C PHE A 457 22.63 12.22 -10.50
N SER A 458 21.33 11.98 -10.38
CA SER A 458 20.35 13.04 -10.15
C SER A 458 20.60 13.81 -8.84
N CYS A 459 21.28 13.19 -7.87
CA CYS A 459 21.69 13.83 -6.61
C CYS A 459 23.22 13.94 -6.47
N HIS A 460 23.96 12.90 -6.86
CA HIS A 460 25.42 12.80 -6.71
C HIS A 460 26.14 13.51 -7.87
N ASN A 461 25.87 14.81 -8.02
CA ASN A 461 26.53 15.67 -8.99
C ASN A 461 26.93 17.00 -8.35
N LYS A 462 27.73 17.81 -9.05
CA LYS A 462 28.29 19.08 -8.52
C LYS A 462 27.24 20.07 -8.00
N ASN A 463 26.01 19.99 -8.51
CA ASN A 463 24.91 20.90 -8.18
C ASN A 463 23.76 20.21 -7.43
N GLY A 464 23.86 18.91 -7.15
CA GLY A 464 22.79 18.14 -6.51
C GLY A 464 22.91 18.10 -4.98
N ALA A 465 21.88 17.54 -4.34
CA ALA A 465 21.82 17.36 -2.88
C ALA A 465 23.04 16.62 -2.30
N ALA A 466 23.63 15.69 -3.06
CA ALA A 466 24.77 14.87 -2.61
C ALA A 466 26.12 15.33 -3.19
N LYS A 467 26.28 16.62 -3.49
CA LYS A 467 27.52 17.21 -4.06
C LYS A 467 28.79 16.96 -3.24
N ALA A 468 28.66 16.65 -1.95
CA ALA A 468 29.79 16.31 -1.07
C ALA A 468 30.30 14.86 -1.25
N LYS A 469 29.54 13.99 -1.91
CA LYS A 469 29.83 12.55 -2.06
C LYS A 469 29.80 12.17 -3.54
N LEU A 470 30.81 12.59 -4.29
CA LEU A 470 30.90 12.31 -5.73
C LEU A 470 31.77 11.07 -6.00
N THR A 471 31.62 10.44 -7.17
CA THR A 471 32.45 9.32 -7.60
C THR A 471 33.81 9.74 -8.18
N GLY A 472 33.97 11.02 -8.53
CA GLY A 472 35.13 11.53 -9.27
C GLY A 472 35.12 11.12 -10.74
N GLU A 473 36.18 11.50 -11.47
CA GLU A 473 36.36 11.17 -12.90
C GLU A 473 36.96 9.77 -13.12
N ILE A 474 37.71 9.27 -12.13
CA ILE A 474 38.37 7.97 -12.17
C ILE A 474 37.72 7.10 -11.10
N TYR A 475 36.86 6.18 -11.55
CA TYR A 475 36.09 5.28 -10.70
C TYR A 475 35.91 3.91 -11.35
N HIS A 476 35.45 2.95 -10.56
CA HIS A 476 35.20 1.59 -10.98
C HIS A 476 34.12 1.55 -12.08
N PRO A 477 34.31 0.81 -13.18
CA PRO A 477 33.34 0.75 -14.26
C PRO A 477 31.94 0.34 -13.78
N VAL A 478 30.92 0.99 -14.35
CA VAL A 478 29.48 0.68 -14.23
C VAL A 478 28.87 0.63 -15.64
N ASP A 479 27.65 0.12 -15.77
CA ASP A 479 26.99 -0.16 -17.06
C ASP A 479 27.73 -1.20 -17.92
N VAL A 480 28.33 -2.21 -17.26
CA VAL A 480 29.11 -3.26 -17.93
C VAL A 480 28.51 -4.65 -17.70
N THR A 481 28.61 -5.52 -18.71
CA THR A 481 28.26 -6.93 -18.57
C THR A 481 29.45 -7.74 -18.07
N LEU A 482 29.20 -8.65 -17.13
CA LEU A 482 30.27 -9.44 -16.50
C LEU A 482 30.72 -10.63 -17.35
N ASP A 483 29.88 -11.11 -18.27
CA ASP A 483 30.18 -12.26 -19.15
C ASP A 483 31.45 -12.05 -19.97
N LYS A 484 31.70 -10.81 -20.43
CA LYS A 484 32.92 -10.43 -21.18
C LYS A 484 34.21 -10.64 -20.38
N PHE A 485 34.09 -10.71 -19.05
CA PHE A 485 35.21 -10.88 -18.13
C PHE A 485 35.25 -12.28 -17.51
N ASN A 486 34.33 -13.17 -17.89
CA ASN A 486 34.16 -14.51 -17.29
C ASN A 486 34.00 -14.45 -15.75
N ILE A 487 33.30 -13.43 -15.25
CA ILE A 487 33.02 -13.23 -13.82
C ILE A 487 31.60 -13.66 -13.52
N SER A 488 31.44 -14.53 -12.52
CA SER A 488 30.15 -14.85 -11.90
C SER A 488 30.06 -14.20 -10.53
N THR A 489 28.86 -13.74 -10.15
CA THR A 489 28.60 -13.09 -8.86
C THR A 489 27.25 -13.50 -8.29
N THR A 490 27.12 -13.38 -6.96
CA THR A 490 25.85 -13.52 -6.24
C THR A 490 25.16 -12.18 -6.04
N LEU A 491 25.81 -11.06 -6.36
CA LEU A 491 25.24 -9.72 -6.29
C LEU A 491 24.21 -9.51 -7.42
N PRO A 492 23.18 -8.66 -7.19
CA PRO A 492 22.15 -8.42 -8.19
C PRO A 492 22.71 -7.65 -9.40
N LEU A 493 22.36 -8.13 -10.59
CA LEU A 493 22.57 -7.43 -11.86
C LEU A 493 21.23 -6.91 -12.39
N TYR A 494 21.30 -5.90 -13.27
CA TYR A 494 20.13 -5.12 -13.65
C TYR A 494 19.95 -5.00 -15.15
N ASP A 495 18.71 -5.03 -15.61
CA ASP A 495 18.36 -4.74 -17.00
C ASP A 495 18.31 -3.22 -17.26
N LYS A 496 18.01 -2.83 -18.51
CA LYS A 496 17.92 -1.43 -18.93
C LYS A 496 16.80 -0.63 -18.24
N ASN A 497 15.85 -1.31 -17.59
CA ASN A 497 14.72 -0.70 -16.90
C ASN A 497 14.92 -0.68 -15.37
N GLY A 498 16.06 -1.19 -14.87
CA GLY A 498 16.33 -1.27 -13.44
C GLY A 498 15.75 -2.51 -12.75
N ASN A 499 15.25 -3.50 -13.50
CA ASN A 499 14.79 -4.76 -12.91
C ASN A 499 15.97 -5.71 -12.67
N LYS A 500 15.91 -6.46 -11.57
CA LYS A 500 16.88 -7.50 -11.27
C LYS A 500 16.81 -8.62 -12.30
N THR A 501 17.95 -9.07 -12.79
CA THR A 501 18.06 -10.19 -13.74
C THR A 501 19.39 -10.91 -13.59
N GLN A 502 19.45 -12.20 -13.97
CA GLN A 502 20.67 -13.00 -13.88
C GLN A 502 21.72 -12.63 -14.93
N ARG A 503 21.31 -12.09 -16.09
CA ARG A 503 22.21 -11.69 -17.20
C ARG A 503 22.21 -10.18 -17.41
N GLY A 504 22.16 -9.44 -16.31
CA GLY A 504 22.10 -7.99 -16.31
C GLY A 504 23.47 -7.33 -16.43
N ARG A 505 23.45 -6.01 -16.32
CA ARG A 505 24.64 -5.17 -16.19
C ARG A 505 24.94 -4.91 -14.71
N MET A 506 26.21 -4.71 -14.42
CA MET A 506 26.67 -4.21 -13.13
C MET A 506 26.54 -2.68 -13.12
N VAL A 507 25.85 -2.17 -12.11
CA VAL A 507 25.54 -0.75 -11.91
C VAL A 507 25.81 -0.37 -10.45
N CYS A 508 25.64 0.90 -10.07
CA CYS A 508 25.92 1.38 -8.70
C CYS A 508 25.24 0.52 -7.62
N ILE A 509 23.96 0.18 -7.83
CA ILE A 509 23.16 -0.62 -6.88
C ILE A 509 23.45 -2.14 -6.92
N THR A 510 24.42 -2.59 -7.71
CA THR A 510 24.99 -3.94 -7.61
C THR A 510 25.82 -4.07 -6.33
N CYS A 511 26.61 -3.05 -6.00
CA CYS A 511 27.40 -3.01 -4.76
C CYS A 511 26.66 -2.32 -3.62
N HIS A 512 25.88 -1.28 -3.94
CA HIS A 512 25.13 -0.51 -2.96
C HIS A 512 23.66 -0.95 -2.85
N ASP A 513 23.09 -0.81 -1.66
CA ASP A 513 21.65 -0.75 -1.44
C ASP A 513 21.33 0.58 -0.74
N PRO A 514 20.69 1.54 -1.42
CA PRO A 514 20.41 2.85 -0.84
C PRO A 514 19.49 2.78 0.39
N HIS A 515 18.88 1.62 0.67
CA HIS A 515 18.02 1.39 1.82
C HIS A 515 18.70 0.74 3.02
N VAL A 516 19.95 0.32 2.91
CA VAL A 516 20.66 -0.47 3.95
C VAL A 516 21.95 0.23 4.30
N TRP A 517 21.98 1.06 5.36
CA TRP A 517 23.20 1.74 5.77
C TRP A 517 24.34 0.76 6.09
N ASN A 518 24.06 -0.23 6.93
CA ASN A 518 25.02 -1.26 7.33
C ASN A 518 24.41 -2.66 7.10
N PRO A 519 25.05 -3.52 6.28
CA PRO A 519 24.53 -4.84 5.95
C PRO A 519 24.66 -5.86 7.09
N ALA A 520 25.57 -5.64 8.05
CA ALA A 520 25.80 -6.55 9.17
C ALA A 520 25.05 -6.11 10.44
N ASN A 521 25.07 -4.81 10.76
CA ASN A 521 24.54 -4.26 12.01
C ASN A 521 23.68 -3.02 11.74
N PRO A 522 22.35 -3.15 11.61
CA PRO A 522 21.45 -2.01 11.39
C PRO A 522 21.56 -0.94 12.48
N VAL A 523 21.52 0.33 12.10
CA VAL A 523 21.56 1.47 13.03
C VAL A 523 20.22 1.61 13.75
N THR A 524 20.22 1.52 15.08
CA THR A 524 19.01 1.59 15.92
C THR A 524 18.82 2.93 16.65
N GLY A 525 19.83 3.80 16.70
CA GLY A 525 19.80 5.08 17.44
C GLY A 525 20.43 6.23 16.67
N TYR A 526 19.83 6.60 15.53
CA TYR A 526 20.33 7.69 14.69
C TYR A 526 20.11 9.04 15.37
N VAL A 527 21.16 9.84 15.45
CA VAL A 527 21.15 11.15 16.14
C VAL A 527 20.70 12.30 15.24
N ASN A 528 20.04 11.99 14.11
CA ASN A 528 19.63 12.96 13.09
C ASN A 528 20.77 13.91 12.66
N LYS A 529 21.97 13.34 12.49
CA LYS A 529 23.16 14.03 11.97
C LYS A 529 23.85 13.14 10.96
N ASN A 530 24.51 13.77 10.00
CA ASN A 530 25.29 13.10 8.98
C ASN A 530 26.25 12.08 9.61
N LEU A 531 26.15 10.83 9.21
CA LEU A 531 26.93 9.72 9.71
C LEU A 531 27.99 9.36 8.67
N GLU A 532 29.23 9.77 8.92
CA GLU A 532 30.32 9.36 8.04
C GLU A 532 30.54 7.84 8.14
N GLY A 533 30.48 7.19 6.97
CA GLY A 533 30.62 5.76 6.85
C GLY A 533 32.01 5.33 6.40
N ASP A 534 32.25 4.03 6.47
CA ASP A 534 33.48 3.37 6.04
C ASP A 534 33.16 2.16 5.17
N ALA A 535 34.20 1.40 4.80
CA ALA A 535 34.10 0.19 3.98
C ALA A 535 33.35 -0.98 4.64
N SER A 536 32.94 -0.90 5.91
CA SER A 536 32.04 -1.89 6.54
C SER A 536 30.55 -1.55 6.39
N ASN A 537 30.23 -0.30 6.07
CA ASN A 537 28.87 0.24 5.98
C ASN A 537 28.72 1.14 4.73
N SER A 538 28.19 2.36 4.81
CA SER A 538 28.04 3.27 3.66
C SER A 538 27.15 2.72 2.53
N PHE A 539 25.99 2.19 2.90
CA PHE A 539 25.02 1.67 1.93
C PHE A 539 25.48 0.42 1.17
N LEU A 540 26.46 -0.33 1.67
CA LEU A 540 26.96 -1.53 0.98
C LEU A 540 26.06 -2.74 1.19
N ARG A 541 25.91 -3.59 0.17
CA ARG A 541 25.21 -4.88 0.27
C ARG A 541 25.96 -5.93 1.08
N ARG A 542 27.29 -5.82 1.11
CA ARG A 542 28.21 -6.65 1.90
C ARG A 542 29.34 -5.75 2.38
N ALA A 543 29.86 -6.00 3.57
CA ALA A 543 31.03 -5.28 4.05
C ALA A 543 32.25 -5.55 3.15
N ALA A 544 33.12 -4.55 3.00
CA ALA A 544 34.43 -4.64 2.35
C ALA A 544 35.59 -4.44 3.36
N SER A 545 35.27 -4.38 4.66
CA SER A 545 36.19 -4.27 5.79
C SER A 545 35.59 -4.99 7.00
N PRO A 546 36.40 -5.70 7.83
CA PRO A 546 37.86 -5.88 7.69
C PRO A 546 38.26 -6.87 6.59
N PHE A 547 37.32 -7.70 6.11
CA PHE A 547 37.57 -8.70 5.07
C PHE A 547 37.05 -8.24 3.70
N SER A 548 37.53 -8.87 2.63
CA SER A 548 37.19 -8.51 1.25
C SER A 548 35.85 -9.08 0.74
N ASP A 549 34.90 -9.39 1.63
CA ASP A 549 33.63 -10.09 1.32
C ASP A 549 32.88 -9.51 0.11
N LEU A 550 32.74 -8.18 0.02
CA LEU A 550 32.11 -7.55 -1.14
C LEU A 550 32.88 -7.83 -2.43
N CYS A 551 34.19 -7.61 -2.42
CA CYS A 551 35.07 -7.76 -3.58
C CYS A 551 35.17 -9.22 -4.02
N GLU A 552 35.21 -10.16 -3.07
CA GLU A 552 35.29 -11.61 -3.29
C GLU A 552 34.14 -12.13 -4.18
N THR A 553 32.96 -11.48 -4.14
CA THR A 553 31.82 -11.87 -4.98
C THR A 553 32.13 -11.86 -6.48
N CYS A 554 33.04 -11.01 -6.93
CA CYS A 554 33.45 -10.87 -8.33
C CYS A 554 34.94 -11.22 -8.54
N HIS A 555 35.78 -10.95 -7.55
CA HIS A 555 37.24 -11.09 -7.60
C HIS A 555 37.75 -12.19 -6.67
N LYS A 556 37.16 -13.40 -6.78
CA LYS A 556 37.44 -14.56 -5.91
C LYS A 556 38.94 -14.83 -5.71
N ASP A 557 39.69 -14.94 -6.81
CA ASP A 557 41.14 -15.21 -6.75
C ASP A 557 41.97 -14.06 -6.17
N LYS A 558 41.39 -12.87 -6.00
CA LYS A 558 42.05 -11.70 -5.41
C LYS A 558 41.76 -11.56 -3.92
N ALA A 559 40.71 -12.23 -3.42
CA ALA A 559 40.35 -12.24 -2.01
C ALA A 559 41.33 -13.08 -1.14
N PHE A 560 42.21 -13.87 -1.76
CA PHE A 560 43.27 -14.58 -1.05
C PHE A 560 44.31 -13.67 -0.39
N ILE A 561 44.22 -12.36 -0.61
CA ILE A 561 45.01 -11.35 0.10
C ILE A 561 44.66 -11.27 1.59
N ASP A 562 43.42 -11.61 1.96
CA ASP A 562 42.95 -11.60 3.34
C ASP A 562 43.88 -12.45 4.22
N GLY A 563 44.35 -11.89 5.34
CA GLY A 563 45.22 -12.59 6.28
C GLY A 563 46.66 -12.83 5.83
N THR A 564 47.08 -12.28 4.69
CA THR A 564 48.48 -12.34 4.20
C THR A 564 49.30 -11.13 4.66
N ASP A 565 50.58 -11.07 4.35
CA ASP A 565 51.43 -9.91 4.68
C ASP A 565 51.00 -8.60 3.97
N HIS A 566 50.29 -8.71 2.84
CA HIS A 566 49.68 -7.56 2.18
C HIS A 566 48.31 -7.19 2.78
N ASP A 567 47.84 -7.93 3.77
CA ASP A 567 46.74 -7.50 4.63
C ASP A 567 47.20 -6.37 5.55
N LEU A 568 46.96 -5.13 5.11
CA LEU A 568 47.46 -3.97 5.83
C LEU A 568 46.63 -3.71 7.10
N ASN A 569 45.49 -4.36 7.31
CA ASN A 569 44.85 -4.36 8.62
C ASN A 569 45.72 -5.05 9.67
N ILE A 570 46.59 -5.97 9.25
CA ILE A 570 47.49 -6.73 10.11
C ILE A 570 48.87 -6.08 10.16
N THR A 571 49.45 -5.78 9.00
CA THR A 571 50.87 -5.37 8.91
C THR A 571 51.10 -3.87 9.01
N ALA A 572 50.11 -3.04 8.64
CA ALA A 572 50.24 -1.58 8.66
C ALA A 572 48.89 -0.85 8.91
N PRO A 573 48.20 -1.11 10.05
CA PRO A 573 46.82 -0.66 10.28
C PRO A 573 46.65 0.86 10.36
N GLN A 574 47.73 1.61 10.58
CA GLN A 574 47.73 3.08 10.63
C GLN A 574 48.17 3.73 9.31
N SER A 575 48.54 2.93 8.30
CA SER A 575 48.97 3.47 7.02
C SER A 575 47.80 4.13 6.29
N LYS A 576 48.05 5.23 5.57
CA LYS A 576 47.00 5.96 4.87
C LYS A 576 47.17 5.92 3.36
N ASN A 577 46.07 5.68 2.63
CA ASN A 577 46.04 5.85 1.19
C ASN A 577 46.11 7.35 0.82
N LEU A 578 46.15 7.67 -0.49
CA LEU A 578 46.23 9.05 -0.97
C LEU A 578 45.00 9.92 -0.66
N LEU A 579 43.88 9.32 -0.25
CA LEU A 579 42.71 10.04 0.27
C LEU A 579 42.74 10.20 1.80
N GLY A 580 43.83 9.79 2.46
CA GLY A 580 44.01 9.89 3.90
C GLY A 580 43.32 8.78 4.71
N GLN A 581 42.82 7.72 4.06
CA GLN A 581 42.06 6.65 4.70
C GLN A 581 42.96 5.49 5.13
N THR A 582 42.70 4.96 6.31
CA THR A 582 43.34 3.75 6.87
C THR A 582 42.73 2.46 6.30
N PRO A 583 43.39 1.27 6.45
CA PRO A 583 42.81 -0.01 6.05
C PRO A 583 41.44 -0.28 6.69
N LYS A 584 41.23 0.16 7.94
CA LYS A 584 39.92 0.07 8.60
C LYS A 584 38.85 0.85 7.84
N GLU A 585 39.16 2.08 7.43
CA GLU A 585 38.23 3.01 6.77
C GLU A 585 37.97 2.64 5.31
N SER A 586 39.01 2.34 4.53
CA SER A 586 38.88 2.03 3.09
C SER A 586 38.68 0.54 2.80
N GLY A 587 38.89 -0.32 3.80
CA GLY A 587 38.94 -1.76 3.63
C GLY A 587 40.27 -2.25 3.08
N GLN A 588 40.45 -3.57 3.13
CA GLN A 588 41.68 -4.25 2.74
C GLN A 588 42.06 -4.02 1.28
N CYS A 589 41.09 -3.99 0.37
CA CYS A 589 41.34 -3.65 -1.03
C CYS A 589 41.48 -2.13 -1.23
N GLY A 590 40.74 -1.30 -0.48
CA GLY A 590 40.66 0.15 -0.66
C GLY A 590 41.93 0.92 -0.32
N VAL A 591 42.81 0.31 0.47
CA VAL A 591 44.12 0.86 0.79
C VAL A 591 45.08 0.85 -0.43
N CYS A 592 44.79 0.01 -1.42
CA CYS A 592 45.54 -0.13 -2.68
C CYS A 592 44.71 0.23 -3.92
N HIS A 593 43.39 0.03 -3.89
CA HIS A 593 42.46 0.21 -5.01
C HIS A 593 41.27 1.07 -4.61
N LEU A 594 41.21 2.31 -5.09
CA LEU A 594 40.11 3.22 -4.82
C LEU A 594 39.00 3.07 -5.87
N VAL A 595 37.89 2.43 -5.48
CA VAL A 595 36.73 2.24 -6.38
C VAL A 595 36.09 3.57 -6.82
N HIS A 596 36.26 4.63 -6.05
CA HIS A 596 35.79 5.98 -6.36
C HIS A 596 36.91 6.99 -6.06
N ASN A 597 36.90 8.13 -6.76
CA ASN A 597 37.86 9.22 -6.59
C ASN A 597 39.32 8.76 -6.59
N SER A 598 39.67 7.79 -7.44
CA SER A 598 41.04 7.31 -7.50
C SER A 598 41.95 8.40 -8.07
N PRO A 599 43.04 8.79 -7.39
CA PRO A 599 43.99 9.75 -7.95
C PRO A 599 44.71 9.21 -9.20
N ASN A 600 44.76 7.88 -9.34
CA ASN A 600 45.56 7.22 -10.34
C ASN A 600 44.73 6.24 -11.18
N LYS A 601 44.71 6.43 -12.50
CA LYS A 601 43.93 5.60 -13.42
C LYS A 601 44.40 4.14 -13.51
N LEU A 602 45.71 3.89 -13.47
CA LEU A 602 46.25 2.55 -13.58
C LEU A 602 45.81 1.71 -12.38
N LYS A 603 44.98 0.70 -12.61
CA LYS A 603 44.44 -0.22 -11.58
C LYS A 603 43.72 0.49 -10.42
N LEU A 604 43.21 1.72 -10.63
CA LEU A 604 42.59 2.55 -9.60
C LEU A 604 43.50 2.75 -8.37
N TRP A 605 44.81 2.90 -8.60
CA TRP A 605 45.84 2.82 -7.57
C TRP A 605 45.71 3.91 -6.48
N ALA A 606 45.73 3.49 -5.23
CA ALA A 606 45.46 4.34 -4.07
C ALA A 606 46.72 4.87 -3.37
N ARG A 607 47.91 4.49 -3.84
CA ARG A 607 49.21 4.87 -3.26
C ARG A 607 50.02 5.70 -4.24
N SER A 608 51.09 6.33 -3.76
CA SER A 608 52.07 7.00 -4.62
C SER A 608 52.80 5.99 -5.50
N TYR A 609 53.17 6.40 -6.71
CA TYR A 609 54.10 5.64 -7.53
C TYR A 609 55.53 5.78 -7.01
N GLY A 610 56.24 4.66 -6.90
CA GLY A 610 57.67 4.64 -6.64
C GLY A 610 58.48 5.16 -7.83
N GLN A 611 59.70 5.62 -7.55
CA GLN A 611 60.63 6.03 -8.61
C GLN A 611 61.09 4.81 -9.41
N ILE A 612 61.09 4.95 -10.73
CA ILE A 612 61.56 3.94 -11.68
C ILE A 612 62.47 4.59 -12.73
N SER A 613 63.36 3.80 -13.33
CA SER A 613 64.21 4.24 -14.44
C SER A 613 63.38 4.46 -15.72
N GLU A 614 63.88 5.28 -16.66
CA GLU A 614 63.16 5.68 -17.90
C GLU A 614 62.66 4.50 -18.75
N ASN A 615 63.37 3.37 -18.74
CA ASN A 615 63.06 2.18 -19.54
C ASN A 615 62.28 1.09 -18.80
N GLU A 616 61.97 1.29 -17.51
CA GLU A 616 61.25 0.30 -16.70
C GLU A 616 59.73 0.39 -16.90
N SER A 617 59.04 -0.73 -16.68
CA SER A 617 57.58 -0.74 -16.70
C SER A 617 57.04 0.04 -15.50
N ILE A 618 56.04 0.91 -15.75
CA ILE A 618 55.28 1.60 -14.69
C ILE A 618 54.68 0.63 -13.66
N MET A 619 54.50 -0.65 -13.99
CA MET A 619 54.04 -1.67 -13.05
C MET A 619 54.99 -1.87 -11.85
N ASN A 620 56.30 -1.63 -12.00
CA ASN A 620 57.27 -1.68 -10.89
C ASN A 620 57.01 -0.58 -9.85
N SER A 621 56.57 0.60 -10.33
CA SER A 621 56.31 1.76 -9.48
C SER A 621 55.20 1.49 -8.45
N LEU A 622 54.26 0.57 -8.74
CA LEU A 622 53.22 0.16 -7.80
C LEU A 622 53.81 -0.49 -6.55
N CYS A 623 54.83 -1.35 -6.73
CA CYS A 623 55.45 -2.09 -5.65
C CYS A 623 56.48 -1.22 -4.90
N ILE A 624 57.35 -0.53 -5.65
CA ILE A 624 58.46 0.28 -5.09
C ILE A 624 57.92 1.50 -4.32
N GLY A 625 56.70 1.96 -4.62
CA GLY A 625 56.02 2.99 -3.83
C GLY A 625 55.84 2.63 -2.35
N CYS A 626 55.80 1.33 -2.02
CA CYS A 626 55.77 0.83 -0.64
C CYS A 626 57.10 0.19 -0.22
N HIS A 627 57.72 -0.58 -1.12
CA HIS A 627 58.96 -1.31 -0.91
C HIS A 627 60.19 -0.43 -1.18
N SER A 628 60.32 0.64 -0.42
CA SER A 628 61.45 1.57 -0.47
C SER A 628 61.72 2.17 0.90
N LYS A 629 62.91 2.76 1.08
CA LYS A 629 63.35 3.33 2.36
C LYS A 629 62.38 4.43 2.81
N GLY A 630 61.94 4.40 4.07
CA GLY A 630 60.99 5.37 4.62
C GLY A 630 59.52 5.14 4.25
N ASN A 631 59.20 4.06 3.55
CA ASN A 631 57.82 3.66 3.25
C ASN A 631 57.38 2.44 4.07
N ILE A 632 56.09 2.09 3.97
CA ILE A 632 55.44 1.10 4.85
C ILE A 632 56.03 -0.31 4.78
N ALA A 633 56.75 -0.65 3.71
CA ALA A 633 57.41 -1.94 3.52
C ALA A 633 58.94 -1.82 3.48
N GLU A 634 59.52 -0.80 4.12
CA GLU A 634 60.98 -0.57 4.14
C GLU A 634 61.80 -1.75 4.68
N LYS A 635 61.19 -2.61 5.50
CA LYS A 635 61.84 -3.82 6.05
C LYS A 635 61.95 -4.95 5.02
N LYS A 636 61.29 -4.83 3.87
CA LYS A 636 61.20 -5.86 2.81
C LYS A 636 61.49 -5.26 1.44
N ILE A 637 62.61 -4.56 1.29
CA ILE A 637 63.04 -3.99 0.00
C ILE A 637 63.79 -5.07 -0.80
N PRO A 638 63.38 -5.38 -2.04
CA PRO A 638 64.13 -6.31 -2.89
C PRO A 638 65.55 -5.78 -3.14
N PRO A 639 66.61 -6.59 -2.93
CA PRO A 639 67.99 -6.18 -3.22
C PRO A 639 68.22 -5.80 -4.70
N VAL A 640 67.46 -6.42 -5.60
CA VAL A 640 67.39 -6.10 -7.03
C VAL A 640 65.91 -6.06 -7.42
N ALA A 641 65.45 -4.92 -7.93
CA ALA A 641 64.06 -4.71 -8.36
C ALA A 641 63.93 -4.51 -9.89
N THR A 642 65.02 -4.66 -10.63
CA THR A 642 65.11 -4.41 -12.07
C THR A 642 65.32 -5.71 -12.85
N HIS A 643 64.97 -5.69 -14.14
CA HIS A 643 65.22 -6.81 -15.07
C HIS A 643 66.07 -6.33 -16.25
N PRO A 644 66.83 -7.22 -16.93
CA PRO A 644 67.66 -6.83 -18.06
C PRO A 644 66.89 -6.12 -19.17
N GLU A 645 67.39 -4.97 -19.62
CA GLU A 645 66.78 -4.18 -20.68
C GLU A 645 66.99 -4.80 -22.08
N ARG A 646 66.14 -4.40 -23.04
CA ARG A 646 66.26 -4.71 -24.48
C ARG A 646 66.29 -6.21 -24.81
N LYS A 647 65.60 -7.03 -24.01
CA LYS A 647 65.37 -8.45 -24.32
C LYS A 647 63.99 -8.61 -24.96
N LEU A 648 63.91 -9.44 -26.00
CA LEU A 648 62.63 -9.84 -26.58
C LEU A 648 61.99 -10.87 -25.64
N ILE A 649 61.09 -10.39 -24.77
CA ILE A 649 60.32 -11.25 -23.89
C ILE A 649 58.92 -11.35 -24.47
N ASN A 650 58.48 -12.57 -24.73
CA ASN A 650 57.15 -12.84 -25.25
C ASN A 650 56.49 -13.96 -24.44
N ASN A 651 55.17 -13.89 -24.34
CA ASN A 651 54.36 -14.90 -23.65
C ASN A 651 53.43 -15.63 -24.64
N ILE A 652 53.84 -15.72 -25.90
CA ILE A 652 53.01 -16.26 -26.99
C ILE A 652 52.70 -17.75 -26.75
N LEU A 653 53.69 -18.49 -26.24
CA LEU A 653 53.57 -19.92 -25.94
C LEU A 653 52.77 -20.21 -24.66
N ARG A 654 52.55 -19.22 -23.79
CA ARG A 654 51.78 -19.36 -22.54
C ARG A 654 50.69 -18.31 -22.44
N SER A 655 49.89 -18.18 -23.50
CA SER A 655 48.80 -17.21 -23.61
C SER A 655 47.54 -17.58 -22.80
N ASN A 656 47.45 -18.81 -22.29
CA ASN A 656 46.34 -19.24 -21.44
C ASN A 656 46.46 -18.67 -20.03
N ARG A 657 45.69 -17.61 -19.73
CA ARG A 657 45.66 -16.91 -18.43
C ARG A 657 45.29 -17.80 -17.23
N LEU A 658 44.68 -18.96 -17.48
CA LEU A 658 44.27 -19.90 -16.44
C LEU A 658 45.32 -20.96 -16.15
N ALA A 659 46.37 -21.06 -16.97
CA ALA A 659 47.42 -22.03 -16.79
C ALA A 659 48.35 -21.61 -15.62
N ILE A 660 48.85 -22.60 -14.88
CA ILE A 660 49.72 -22.37 -13.72
C ILE A 660 51.05 -21.70 -14.11
N ASP A 661 51.45 -21.84 -15.36
CA ASP A 661 52.68 -21.34 -15.96
C ASP A 661 52.54 -19.96 -16.63
N TYR A 662 51.35 -19.38 -16.59
CA TYR A 662 51.05 -18.07 -17.16
C TYR A 662 51.82 -16.95 -16.44
N THR A 663 52.55 -16.15 -17.22
CA THR A 663 53.33 -15.00 -16.73
C THR A 663 52.92 -13.73 -17.49
N PRO A 664 52.24 -12.76 -16.84
CA PRO A 664 51.86 -11.53 -17.51
C PRO A 664 53.10 -10.67 -17.79
N ILE A 665 53.19 -10.10 -18.98
CA ILE A 665 54.23 -9.14 -19.35
C ILE A 665 53.58 -7.84 -19.83
N TYR A 666 54.29 -6.72 -19.67
CA TYR A 666 53.67 -5.39 -19.75
C TYR A 666 54.44 -4.47 -20.68
N ASP A 667 53.72 -3.55 -21.32
CA ASP A 667 54.33 -2.42 -22.01
C ASP A 667 54.79 -1.33 -21.00
N LYS A 668 55.42 -0.27 -21.53
CA LYS A 668 55.86 0.88 -20.72
C LYS A 668 54.71 1.60 -20.00
N ASN A 669 53.48 1.48 -20.50
CA ASN A 669 52.28 2.10 -19.95
C ASN A 669 51.56 1.17 -18.94
N GLY A 670 52.10 -0.02 -18.66
CA GLY A 670 51.53 -0.99 -17.74
C GLY A 670 50.34 -1.77 -18.31
N ARG A 671 50.17 -1.77 -19.63
CA ARG A 671 49.19 -2.63 -20.31
C ARG A 671 49.78 -4.02 -20.49
N GLU A 672 49.00 -5.03 -20.17
CA GLU A 672 49.39 -6.42 -20.42
C GLU A 672 49.44 -6.66 -21.94
N VAL A 673 50.55 -7.21 -22.43
CA VAL A 673 50.83 -7.45 -23.84
C VAL A 673 51.47 -8.83 -24.02
N ASN A 674 51.50 -9.36 -25.23
CA ASN A 674 52.16 -10.65 -25.51
C ASN A 674 53.66 -10.51 -25.85
N VAL A 675 54.15 -9.29 -26.03
CA VAL A 675 55.56 -8.95 -26.22
C VAL A 675 55.83 -7.65 -25.46
N GLY A 676 56.67 -7.71 -24.44
CA GLY A 676 56.86 -6.58 -23.51
C GLY A 676 57.99 -6.83 -22.52
N ASN A 677 57.93 -6.16 -21.37
CA ASN A 677 58.94 -6.26 -20.31
C ASN A 677 58.42 -7.06 -19.11
N ILE A 678 59.32 -7.74 -18.42
CA ILE A 678 59.06 -8.32 -17.09
C ILE A 678 59.00 -7.17 -16.08
N SER A 679 58.03 -7.26 -15.17
CA SER A 679 57.85 -6.34 -14.05
C SER A 679 57.56 -7.11 -12.77
N CYS A 680 57.54 -6.46 -11.60
CA CYS A 680 57.24 -7.15 -10.34
C CYS A 680 55.98 -8.04 -10.42
N PRO A 681 54.84 -7.59 -11.00
CA PRO A 681 53.65 -8.43 -11.14
C PRO A 681 53.76 -9.61 -12.12
N SER A 682 54.81 -9.68 -12.94
CA SER A 682 55.09 -10.84 -13.80
C SER A 682 55.39 -12.06 -12.93
N CYS A 683 56.30 -11.92 -11.97
CA CYS A 683 56.73 -13.01 -11.09
C CYS A 683 55.94 -13.05 -9.78
N HIS A 684 55.43 -11.92 -9.29
CA HIS A 684 54.67 -11.85 -8.04
C HIS A 684 53.17 -11.62 -8.29
N ASN A 685 52.34 -12.30 -7.50
CA ASN A 685 50.92 -12.06 -7.37
C ASN A 685 50.64 -11.49 -5.97
N ALA A 686 50.56 -10.16 -5.86
CA ALA A 686 50.32 -9.47 -4.59
C ALA A 686 49.05 -9.90 -3.83
N HIS A 687 48.15 -10.64 -4.46
CA HIS A 687 46.88 -11.10 -3.87
C HIS A 687 46.91 -12.55 -3.36
N GLN A 688 48.03 -13.27 -3.48
CA GLN A 688 48.09 -14.68 -3.14
C GLN A 688 49.45 -15.00 -2.55
N TRP A 689 49.49 -15.55 -1.34
CA TRP A 689 50.74 -15.81 -0.64
C TRP A 689 51.65 -16.86 -1.32
N SER A 690 51.07 -17.96 -1.79
CA SER A 690 51.82 -19.06 -2.43
C SER A 690 51.08 -19.55 -3.68
N PRO A 691 51.78 -19.81 -4.80
CA PRO A 691 51.17 -20.37 -6.00
C PRO A 691 50.65 -21.80 -5.81
N LEU A 692 51.16 -22.52 -4.80
CA LEU A 692 50.79 -23.90 -4.47
C LEU A 692 49.48 -24.00 -3.68
N ALA A 693 49.04 -22.92 -3.04
CA ALA A 693 47.84 -22.89 -2.21
C ALA A 693 47.00 -21.65 -2.50
N LYS A 694 45.86 -21.84 -3.19
CA LYS A 694 44.87 -20.79 -3.45
C LYS A 694 43.94 -20.62 -2.25
N GLN A 695 44.46 -20.00 -1.19
CA GLN A 695 43.74 -19.79 0.06
C GLN A 695 44.11 -18.46 0.71
N LYS A 696 43.23 -17.99 1.62
CA LYS A 696 43.49 -16.84 2.48
C LYS A 696 44.66 -17.14 3.43
N GLY A 697 45.36 -16.11 3.87
CA GLY A 697 46.51 -16.21 4.75
C GLY A 697 46.14 -16.55 6.20
N ALA A 698 47.17 -16.82 7.01
CA ALA A 698 47.02 -17.30 8.39
C ALA A 698 46.64 -16.20 9.41
N GLY A 699 46.44 -14.95 8.95
CA GLY A 699 46.11 -13.82 9.83
C GLY A 699 47.30 -13.31 10.66
N LYS A 700 48.53 -13.70 10.29
CA LYS A 700 49.79 -13.27 10.92
C LYS A 700 50.87 -13.15 9.86
N ASN A 701 51.86 -12.30 10.14
CA ASN A 701 53.02 -12.14 9.26
C ASN A 701 53.84 -13.44 9.23
N LEU A 702 54.18 -13.91 8.04
CA LEU A 702 54.97 -15.12 7.82
C LEU A 702 56.25 -14.77 7.05
N GLU A 703 57.40 -15.28 7.49
CA GLU A 703 58.59 -15.19 6.67
C GLU A 703 58.47 -16.16 5.48
N GLY A 704 58.58 -15.63 4.27
CA GLY A 704 58.48 -16.41 3.04
C GLY A 704 59.81 -17.00 2.58
N ASP A 705 59.72 -17.83 1.56
CA ASP A 705 60.82 -18.54 0.90
C ASP A 705 60.63 -18.55 -0.62
N VAL A 706 61.44 -19.35 -1.31
CA VAL A 706 61.45 -19.51 -2.78
C VAL A 706 60.21 -20.20 -3.37
N THR A 707 59.25 -20.61 -2.52
CA THR A 707 57.98 -21.24 -2.93
C THR A 707 56.75 -20.46 -2.45
N THR A 708 56.96 -19.39 -1.69
CA THR A 708 55.93 -18.53 -1.09
C THR A 708 56.21 -17.07 -1.46
N SER A 709 56.12 -16.09 -0.55
CA SER A 709 56.49 -14.68 -0.83
C SER A 709 55.75 -14.05 -2.03
N PHE A 710 54.47 -14.37 -2.17
CA PHE A 710 53.62 -13.90 -3.25
C PHE A 710 54.05 -14.32 -4.65
N LEU A 711 54.77 -15.42 -4.81
CA LEU A 711 55.15 -15.90 -6.14
C LEU A 711 53.91 -16.33 -6.96
N ARG A 712 53.94 -16.02 -8.27
CA ARG A 712 52.89 -16.41 -9.22
C ARG A 712 52.99 -17.87 -9.64
N ASN A 713 54.21 -18.40 -9.67
CA ASN A 713 54.50 -19.78 -10.03
C ASN A 713 55.76 -20.28 -9.29
N VAL A 714 55.92 -21.58 -9.23
CA VAL A 714 57.13 -22.24 -8.72
C VAL A 714 58.31 -22.07 -9.69
N SER A 715 59.51 -21.96 -9.14
CA SER A 715 60.72 -21.49 -9.82
C SER A 715 61.12 -22.30 -11.06
N TYR A 716 60.77 -23.58 -11.16
CA TYR A 716 61.09 -24.44 -12.30
C TYR A 716 60.12 -24.29 -13.49
N ASN A 717 59.03 -23.54 -13.33
CA ASN A 717 57.97 -23.40 -14.33
C ASN A 717 57.81 -21.92 -14.78
N ASN A 718 58.84 -21.11 -14.63
CA ASN A 718 58.83 -19.68 -14.97
C ASN A 718 58.99 -19.42 -16.48
N ILE A 719 58.75 -18.18 -16.92
CA ILE A 719 58.95 -17.73 -18.32
C ILE A 719 60.42 -17.81 -18.78
N CYS A 720 61.38 -17.93 -17.84
CA CYS A 720 62.80 -17.95 -18.19
C CYS A 720 63.20 -19.27 -18.87
N ILE A 721 62.50 -20.37 -18.58
CA ILE A 721 62.75 -21.68 -19.21
C ILE A 721 62.50 -21.64 -20.73
N ASP A 722 61.62 -20.74 -21.20
CA ASP A 722 61.28 -20.61 -22.62
C ASP A 722 62.49 -20.15 -23.45
N CYS A 723 63.44 -19.43 -22.83
CA CYS A 723 64.66 -18.96 -23.47
C CYS A 723 65.92 -19.69 -22.99
N HIS A 724 65.94 -20.14 -21.73
CA HIS A 724 67.15 -20.67 -21.09
C HIS A 724 67.10 -22.19 -20.81
N GLY A 725 65.99 -22.88 -21.07
CA GLY A 725 65.86 -24.29 -20.73
C GLY A 725 66.15 -24.56 -19.26
N LEU A 726 66.76 -25.71 -18.94
CA LEU A 726 67.06 -26.10 -17.56
C LEU A 726 68.02 -25.13 -16.82
N ASP A 727 68.79 -24.31 -17.55
CA ASP A 727 69.64 -23.27 -16.96
C ASP A 727 68.84 -22.14 -16.29
N ALA A 728 67.54 -22.04 -16.59
CA ALA A 728 66.64 -21.04 -16.01
C ALA A 728 66.64 -21.07 -14.48
N LEU A 729 66.76 -22.25 -13.85
CA LEU A 729 66.78 -22.38 -12.40
C LEU A 729 68.05 -21.76 -11.79
N PHE A 730 69.22 -22.01 -12.39
CA PHE A 730 70.49 -21.45 -11.94
C PHE A 730 70.52 -19.93 -12.12
N ARG A 731 70.02 -19.44 -13.25
CA ARG A 731 69.91 -18.00 -13.53
C ARG A 731 68.94 -17.33 -12.56
N TYR A 732 67.79 -17.94 -12.30
CA TYR A 732 66.82 -17.45 -11.31
C TYR A 732 67.46 -17.35 -9.92
N LYS A 733 68.15 -18.40 -9.45
CA LYS A 733 68.89 -18.38 -8.19
C LYS A 733 69.96 -17.28 -8.15
N TYR A 734 70.77 -17.17 -9.20
CA TYR A 734 71.78 -16.11 -9.31
C TYR A 734 71.19 -14.69 -9.18
N PHE A 735 70.04 -14.43 -9.79
CA PHE A 735 69.39 -13.11 -9.70
C PHE A 735 68.64 -12.86 -8.38
N HIS A 736 68.17 -13.90 -7.69
CA HIS A 736 67.30 -13.73 -6.50
C HIS A 736 67.96 -14.10 -5.17
N ASP A 737 69.08 -14.82 -5.16
CA ASP A 737 69.89 -15.11 -3.99
C ASP A 737 71.23 -14.36 -4.10
N PRO A 738 71.46 -13.31 -3.28
CA PRO A 738 72.74 -12.61 -3.25
C PRO A 738 73.95 -13.51 -2.96
N HIS A 739 73.77 -14.63 -2.24
CA HIS A 739 74.86 -15.56 -1.92
C HIS A 739 75.36 -16.33 -3.16
N GLU A 740 74.48 -16.57 -4.13
CA GLU A 740 74.81 -17.25 -5.40
C GLU A 740 75.60 -16.35 -6.37
N ARG A 741 75.74 -15.04 -6.05
CA ARG A 741 76.52 -14.08 -6.85
C ARG A 741 77.98 -13.97 -6.43
N VAL A 742 78.34 -14.53 -5.29
CA VAL A 742 79.68 -14.43 -4.71
C VAL A 742 80.45 -15.69 -5.08
N GLU A 743 81.58 -15.56 -5.78
CA GLU A 743 82.50 -16.69 -5.97
C GLU A 743 82.93 -17.20 -4.60
N THR A 744 82.51 -18.40 -4.24
CA THR A 744 83.02 -19.08 -3.05
C THR A 744 84.48 -19.43 -3.32
N ALA A 745 85.40 -18.75 -2.62
CA ALA A 745 86.82 -19.04 -2.71
C ALA A 745 87.05 -20.52 -2.39
N ARG A 746 87.45 -21.30 -3.41
CA ARG A 746 87.79 -22.72 -3.24
C ARG A 746 89.02 -22.83 -2.34
N THR A 747 88.83 -23.29 -1.10
CA THR A 747 89.93 -23.71 -0.25
C THR A 747 90.59 -24.95 -0.88
N PRO A 748 91.92 -24.98 -1.11
CA PRO A 748 92.57 -26.15 -1.69
C PRO A 748 92.56 -27.31 -0.69
N THR A 749 92.03 -28.46 -1.11
CA THR A 749 92.12 -29.71 -0.36
C THR A 749 93.59 -30.17 -0.27
N PRO A 750 94.12 -30.55 0.91
CA PRO A 750 95.51 -30.99 1.00
C PRO A 750 95.68 -32.36 0.32
N ALA A 751 96.70 -32.45 -0.53
CA ALA A 751 97.11 -33.69 -1.19
C ALA A 751 97.49 -34.76 -0.15
N LYS A 752 96.79 -35.90 -0.17
CA LYS A 752 97.25 -37.12 0.49
C LYS A 752 98.54 -37.59 -0.19
N LYS A 753 99.63 -37.68 0.58
CA LYS A 753 100.84 -38.42 0.19
C LYS A 753 100.52 -39.92 0.20
N ARG A 754 101.04 -40.57 -0.84
CA ARG A 754 101.10 -42.00 -1.22
C ARG A 754 100.61 -43.04 -0.21
#